data_AF-A0A1I6J3L4-F1
#
_entry.id   AF-A0A1I6J3L4-F1
#
_cell.length_a   1.000
_cell.length_b   1.000
_cell.length_c   1.000
_cell.angle_alpha   90.00
_cell.angle_beta   90.00
_cell.angle_gamma   90.00
#
_symmetry.space_group_name_H-M   'P 1'
#
loop_
_entity.id
_entity.type
_entity.pdbx_description
1 polymer ?
#
loop_
_entity_poly.entity_id
_entity_poly.type
_entity_poly.pdbx_seq_one_letter_code
_entity_poly.pdbx_strand_id
1 'polypeptide(L)'
;MAYSMLDNSRIKRIEQLPNSLEGAVLSFIRERCTKLRFDKSKTEVRSEEPADFEGTSLKANQIPLNMEKDIDRLCLENALDRFLKSGRKDDAFDVYFCYLEMFIGDYEKTRRMIELLSEFEANGSGLLMKHRDHYVHSVYVFSLGLAIYETNTKYRATYKKNYALTDDAEAAAHYLKFWGLASLFHDIGYPFELPFEQVCSYFEVSDEKRSDRPFVAYRSLDSLVQIKEESARNQLRKIFNDKEFDSTNELYAYLLSDKLGQEYGFTEDKMLEYLTEKPTKPEKFNFFMDHAYFSATVLFKKLFAEMQLPMEPEHLDALTAILMHNSLYKFCIADYKNKIHPLRAEFHPLAYMLMLCDELQCWDRTAYGRNSKKELHPMGCTFDFTDDHIQATYLYDESENGKINLFKDRYVQWMQDGQRKGEKCPKLKAYSGMYITENGKSEFQADIERIVDLSEITLGVDTRITKNPHVGNRGSLSDSSFINLYNFAVVLNARWESADWKKMKAAGKEEQFLNNDEVKDRYVESFKKLSLEYKLSNINQAKAFAKYLSEIGCFYTNKDVDYDRIENFNRDELLKIGVLEHQRWLQEHYDMGWTYGTPEKEKRELVRQHKDMIPEFTGFEVSDEDALANYKRLDKEEQDKDTEPMECMLAMLRMFDGLRIYRM
;
A
#
# COMPACT_ATOMS: atom_id res chain seq x y z
N MET A 1 3.02 -10.70 23.96
CA MET A 1 3.26 -9.27 24.29
C MET A 1 4.57 -8.88 23.66
N ALA A 2 4.54 -8.24 22.49
CA ALA A 2 5.79 -7.91 21.79
C ALA A 2 5.89 -6.46 21.30
N TYR A 3 6.82 -5.71 21.90
CA TYR A 3 7.62 -4.61 21.34
C TYR A 3 8.98 -4.62 22.06
N SER A 4 9.88 -5.49 21.60
CA SER A 4 11.04 -6.05 22.33
C SER A 4 12.28 -5.15 22.42
N MET A 5 12.07 -3.94 22.95
CA MET A 5 13.01 -2.96 23.54
C MET A 5 12.19 -1.78 24.13
N LEU A 6 10.89 -1.69 23.81
CA LEU A 6 9.95 -0.69 24.29
C LEU A 6 9.11 -1.24 25.46
N ASP A 7 8.61 -0.34 26.30
CA ASP A 7 7.66 -0.71 27.36
C ASP A 7 6.27 -0.97 26.77
N ASN A 8 5.88 -2.24 26.75
CA ASN A 8 4.62 -2.66 26.12
C ASN A 8 3.37 -2.08 26.79
N SER A 9 3.43 -1.71 28.07
CA SER A 9 2.29 -1.11 28.75
C SER A 9 1.91 0.28 28.24
N ARG A 10 2.83 0.97 27.54
CA ARG A 10 2.65 2.34 27.03
C ARG A 10 2.00 2.41 25.64
N ILE A 11 1.96 1.29 24.93
CA ILE A 11 1.46 1.25 23.55
C ILE A 11 0.03 0.73 23.57
N LYS A 12 -0.84 1.36 22.77
CA LYS A 12 -2.26 1.01 22.70
C LYS A 12 -2.43 -0.48 22.37
N ARG A 13 -3.17 -1.17 23.24
CA ARG A 13 -3.64 -2.52 22.92
C ARG A 13 -4.76 -2.41 21.88
N ILE A 14 -4.63 -3.18 20.81
CA ILE A 14 -5.62 -3.18 19.75
C ILE A 14 -6.61 -4.29 20.09
N GLU A 15 -7.77 -3.89 20.62
CA GLU A 15 -8.86 -4.80 20.98
C GLU A 15 -9.69 -5.11 19.72
N GLN A 16 -9.19 -6.03 18.90
CA GLN A 16 -9.89 -6.56 17.74
C GLN A 16 -10.16 -8.05 17.92
N LEU A 17 -11.18 -8.57 17.23
CA LEU A 17 -11.42 -10.00 17.17
C LEU A 17 -10.19 -10.68 16.52
N PRO A 18 -9.50 -11.62 17.19
CA PRO A 18 -8.22 -12.16 16.70
C PRO A 18 -8.28 -12.74 15.28
N ASN A 19 -9.44 -13.28 14.90
CA ASN A 19 -9.67 -13.91 13.60
C ASN A 19 -10.37 -12.97 12.60
N SER A 20 -10.54 -11.68 12.90
CA SER A 20 -10.92 -10.69 11.88
C SER A 20 -9.72 -10.29 11.03
N LEU A 21 -9.96 -9.60 9.90
CA LEU A 21 -8.89 -9.05 9.07
C LEU A 21 -7.96 -8.15 9.87
N GLU A 22 -8.51 -7.18 10.59
CA GLU A 22 -7.78 -6.22 11.40
C GLU A 22 -7.03 -6.92 12.55
N GLY A 23 -7.71 -7.79 13.28
CA GLY A 23 -7.10 -8.52 14.39
C GLY A 23 -5.94 -9.41 13.94
N ALA A 24 -6.09 -10.14 12.83
CA ALA A 24 -5.08 -11.03 12.31
C ALA A 24 -3.87 -10.28 11.73
N VAL A 25 -4.10 -9.22 10.95
CA VAL A 25 -3.01 -8.37 10.40
C VAL A 25 -2.16 -7.76 11.52
N LEU A 26 -2.82 -7.17 12.52
CA LEU A 26 -2.11 -6.49 13.59
C LEU A 26 -1.41 -7.49 14.51
N SER A 27 -2.02 -8.66 14.73
CA SER A 27 -1.39 -9.76 15.47
C SER A 27 -0.15 -10.30 14.76
N PHE A 28 -0.17 -10.43 13.42
CA PHE A 28 1.00 -10.83 12.64
C PHE A 28 2.20 -9.91 12.91
N ILE A 29 2.00 -8.60 12.74
CA ILE A 29 3.06 -7.61 12.94
C ILE A 29 3.51 -7.59 14.40
N ARG A 30 2.56 -7.57 15.33
CA ARG A 30 2.83 -7.42 16.76
C ARG A 30 3.51 -8.65 17.35
N GLU A 31 2.96 -9.83 17.12
CA GLU A 31 3.31 -11.05 17.87
C GLU A 31 4.18 -12.04 17.08
N ARG A 32 4.23 -11.99 15.74
CA ARG A 32 5.16 -12.83 14.95
C ARG A 32 6.40 -12.12 14.48
N CYS A 33 6.32 -10.84 14.11
CA CYS A 33 7.49 -10.08 13.64
C CYS A 33 8.36 -9.50 14.78
N THR A 34 8.42 -10.15 15.95
CA THR A 34 8.99 -9.61 17.20
C THR A 34 10.49 -9.30 17.20
N LYS A 35 11.22 -9.78 16.18
CA LYS A 35 12.67 -9.56 15.96
C LYS A 35 12.96 -9.10 14.53
N LEU A 36 11.98 -8.45 13.90
CA LEU A 36 12.08 -8.00 12.52
C LEU A 36 13.30 -7.10 12.33
N ARG A 37 14.25 -7.56 11.51
CA ARG A 37 15.51 -6.85 11.18
C ARG A 37 16.44 -6.60 12.39
N PHE A 38 16.28 -7.35 13.47
CA PHE A 38 17.18 -7.24 14.62
C PHE A 38 18.59 -7.71 14.26
N ASP A 39 19.58 -7.02 14.80
CA ASP A 39 20.95 -7.50 14.81
C ASP A 39 21.16 -8.42 16.02
N LYS A 40 21.38 -9.71 15.73
CA LYS A 40 21.62 -10.76 16.74
C LYS A 40 22.91 -10.50 17.54
N SER A 41 23.87 -9.74 17.00
CA SER A 41 25.11 -9.39 17.70
C SER A 41 24.93 -8.29 18.75
N LYS A 42 23.84 -7.52 18.68
CA LYS A 42 23.59 -6.34 19.52
C LYS A 42 22.55 -6.54 20.62
N THR A 43 21.98 -7.74 20.72
CA THR A 43 20.95 -8.08 21.73
C THR A 43 21.53 -8.58 23.05
N GLU A 44 22.81 -8.97 23.09
CA GLU A 44 23.51 -9.32 24.33
C GLU A 44 24.11 -8.07 24.97
N VAL A 45 23.38 -7.40 25.86
CA VAL A 45 24.03 -6.52 26.85
C VAL A 45 24.83 -7.42 27.77
N ARG A 46 26.07 -7.74 27.38
CA ARG A 46 27.09 -8.23 28.31
C ARG A 46 27.36 -7.07 29.25
N SER A 47 27.22 -7.31 30.55
CA SER A 47 27.25 -6.31 31.64
C SER A 47 28.51 -5.43 31.71
N GLU A 48 29.45 -5.57 30.78
CA GLU A 48 30.74 -4.90 30.73
C GLU A 48 31.02 -4.17 29.39
N GLU A 49 30.11 -4.21 28.41
CA GLU A 49 30.27 -3.50 27.12
C GLU A 49 29.46 -2.19 27.05
N PRO A 50 29.93 -1.17 26.31
CA PRO A 50 29.17 0.06 26.11
C PRO A 50 27.81 -0.26 25.48
N ALA A 51 26.76 0.42 25.93
CA ALA A 51 25.43 0.27 25.36
C ALA A 51 25.45 0.57 23.85
N ASP A 52 24.82 -0.30 23.05
CA ASP A 52 24.58 -0.05 21.63
C ASP A 52 23.73 1.21 21.49
N PHE A 53 24.33 2.24 20.90
CA PHE A 53 23.68 3.47 20.49
C PHE A 53 23.99 3.69 19.02
N GLU A 54 23.90 2.68 18.16
CA GLU A 54 24.09 2.85 16.72
C GLU A 54 22.76 3.12 15.99
N GLY A 55 21.64 3.05 16.69
CA GLY A 55 20.31 3.33 16.16
C GLY A 55 20.04 4.83 16.01
N THR A 56 19.16 5.15 15.07
CA THR A 56 18.76 6.50 14.69
C THR A 56 17.38 6.85 15.27
N SER A 57 17.25 8.03 15.86
CA SER A 57 15.96 8.63 16.24
C SER A 57 15.74 9.93 15.46
N LEU A 58 15.87 11.10 16.12
CA LEU A 58 16.01 12.40 15.44
C LEU A 58 17.40 12.57 14.83
N LYS A 59 18.40 11.92 15.41
CA LYS A 59 19.80 11.92 14.96
C LYS A 59 20.34 10.50 15.04
N ALA A 60 21.40 10.26 14.26
CA ALA A 60 22.19 9.04 14.39
C ALA A 60 22.74 8.89 15.81
N ASN A 61 22.88 7.65 16.21
CA ASN A 61 23.47 7.23 17.48
C ASN A 61 22.75 7.70 18.75
N GLN A 62 21.42 7.71 18.75
CA GLN A 62 20.61 8.20 19.88
C GLN A 62 19.91 7.09 20.67
N ILE A 63 19.65 5.95 20.04
CA ILE A 63 18.94 4.82 20.62
C ILE A 63 19.62 3.51 20.20
N PRO A 64 19.37 2.38 20.88
CA PRO A 64 19.84 1.07 20.43
C PRO A 64 19.31 0.72 19.04
N LEU A 65 20.11 0.00 18.24
CA LEU A 65 19.72 -0.38 16.89
C LEU A 65 18.44 -1.21 16.91
N ASN A 66 18.35 -2.19 17.82
CA ASN A 66 17.15 -3.04 17.91
C ASN A 66 15.92 -2.28 18.42
N MET A 67 16.10 -1.19 19.18
CA MET A 67 15.00 -0.29 19.55
C MET A 67 14.47 0.46 18.33
N GLU A 68 15.34 0.96 17.45
CA GLU A 68 14.93 1.55 16.16
C GLU A 68 14.10 0.55 15.34
N LYS A 69 14.50 -0.72 15.29
CA LYS A 69 13.77 -1.73 14.49
C LYS A 69 12.40 -2.08 15.05
N ASP A 70 12.22 -2.03 16.37
CA ASP A 70 10.90 -2.12 16.98
C ASP A 70 10.04 -0.88 16.73
N ILE A 71 10.63 0.31 16.77
CA ILE A 71 9.93 1.56 16.43
C ILE A 71 9.45 1.52 14.97
N ASP A 72 10.30 1.09 14.04
CA ASP A 72 9.91 0.93 12.63
C ASP A 72 8.76 -0.08 12.46
N ARG A 73 8.79 -1.18 13.24
CA ARG A 73 7.72 -2.18 13.23
C ARG A 73 6.41 -1.61 13.77
N LEU A 74 6.47 -0.82 14.83
CA LEU A 74 5.31 -0.10 15.39
C LEU A 74 4.77 0.95 14.40
N CYS A 75 5.64 1.61 13.64
CA CYS A 75 5.23 2.50 12.55
C CYS A 75 4.37 1.78 11.51
N LEU A 76 4.82 0.60 11.05
CA LEU A 76 4.06 -0.23 10.10
C LEU A 76 2.74 -0.73 10.69
N GLU A 77 2.74 -1.15 11.96
CA GLU A 77 1.52 -1.57 12.66
C GLU A 77 0.48 -0.44 12.72
N ASN A 78 0.91 0.76 13.13
CA ASN A 78 0.04 1.94 13.20
C ASN A 78 -0.45 2.39 11.81
N ALA A 79 0.38 2.27 10.77
CA ALA A 79 -0.01 2.56 9.40
C ALA A 79 -1.11 1.60 8.90
N LEU A 80 -0.96 0.29 9.17
CA LEU A 80 -1.96 -0.72 8.83
C LEU A 80 -3.26 -0.54 9.61
N ASP A 81 -3.20 -0.25 10.91
CA ASP A 81 -4.40 0.01 11.72
C ASP A 81 -5.20 1.21 11.18
N ARG A 82 -4.51 2.32 10.84
CA ARG A 82 -5.15 3.50 10.23
C ARG A 82 -5.78 3.16 8.88
N PHE A 83 -5.04 2.46 8.01
CA PHE A 83 -5.52 2.10 6.68
C PHE A 83 -6.75 1.19 6.73
N LEU A 84 -6.71 0.13 7.54
CA LEU A 84 -7.82 -0.84 7.62
C LEU A 84 -9.11 -0.21 8.17
N LYS A 85 -9.00 0.82 9.02
CA LYS A 85 -10.16 1.60 9.51
C LYS A 85 -10.70 2.58 8.47
N SER A 86 -9.86 3.11 7.58
CA SER A 86 -10.22 4.24 6.73
C SER A 86 -10.46 3.89 5.26
N GLY A 87 -9.73 2.91 4.71
CA GLY A 87 -9.69 2.58 3.29
C GLY A 87 -9.12 3.69 2.39
N ARG A 88 -8.53 4.75 2.95
CA ARG A 88 -8.13 5.95 2.18
C ARG A 88 -6.76 5.80 1.53
N LYS A 89 -6.59 6.41 0.36
CA LYS A 89 -5.31 6.50 -0.37
C LYS A 89 -4.17 7.08 0.47
N ASP A 90 -4.43 8.15 1.21
CA ASP A 90 -3.40 8.78 2.02
C ASP A 90 -2.93 7.84 3.13
N ASP A 91 -3.79 6.99 3.68
CA ASP A 91 -3.39 6.01 4.71
C ASP A 91 -2.68 4.81 4.06
N ALA A 92 -3.08 4.41 2.84
CA ALA A 92 -2.36 3.41 2.03
C ALA A 92 -0.90 3.83 1.75
N PHE A 93 -0.67 5.13 1.53
CA PHE A 93 0.67 5.68 1.35
C PHE A 93 1.60 5.39 2.52
N ASP A 94 1.12 5.45 3.77
CA ASP A 94 1.98 5.16 4.93
C ASP A 94 2.46 3.71 4.93
N VAL A 95 1.62 2.77 4.48
CA VAL A 95 1.99 1.35 4.39
C VAL A 95 3.09 1.15 3.34
N TYR A 96 2.93 1.75 2.16
CA TYR A 96 3.97 1.77 1.13
C TYR A 96 5.27 2.40 1.63
N PHE A 97 5.17 3.56 2.28
CA PHE A 97 6.32 4.31 2.78
C PHE A 97 7.07 3.51 3.86
N CYS A 98 6.36 2.93 4.82
CA CYS A 98 6.95 2.04 5.82
C CYS A 98 7.67 0.87 5.15
N TYR A 99 7.00 0.15 4.26
CA TYR A 99 7.60 -1.01 3.60
C TYR A 99 8.87 -0.64 2.80
N LEU A 100 8.79 0.43 2.00
CA LEU A 100 9.92 0.93 1.20
C LEU A 100 11.11 1.30 2.10
N GLU A 101 10.91 2.13 3.12
CA GLU A 101 11.97 2.53 4.03
C GLU A 101 12.54 1.35 4.82
N MET A 102 11.70 0.35 5.13
CA MET A 102 12.13 -0.79 5.93
C MET A 102 12.97 -1.82 5.17
N PHE A 103 12.63 -2.09 3.90
CA PHE A 103 13.16 -3.25 3.17
C PHE A 103 13.90 -2.90 1.87
N ILE A 104 13.62 -1.74 1.27
CA ILE A 104 14.23 -1.33 0.01
C ILE A 104 15.22 -0.17 0.24
N GLY A 105 14.85 0.79 1.09
CA GLY A 105 15.57 2.03 1.34
C GLY A 105 15.43 3.04 0.21
N ASP A 106 15.77 4.29 0.50
CA ASP A 106 15.81 5.39 -0.46
C ASP A 106 14.46 5.61 -1.19
N TYR A 107 13.45 6.04 -0.42
CA TYR A 107 12.13 6.39 -0.96
C TYR A 107 12.22 7.31 -2.18
N GLU A 108 13.15 8.28 -2.22
CA GLU A 108 13.27 9.20 -3.35
C GLU A 108 13.52 8.50 -4.68
N LYS A 109 14.33 7.43 -4.69
CA LYS A 109 14.56 6.64 -5.90
C LYS A 109 13.33 5.81 -6.25
N THR A 110 12.64 5.24 -5.27
CA THR A 110 11.51 4.31 -5.50
C THR A 110 10.17 5.00 -5.71
N ARG A 111 10.01 6.25 -5.28
CA ARG A 111 8.73 6.97 -5.24
C ARG A 111 8.01 7.00 -6.58
N ARG A 112 8.76 7.15 -7.68
CA ARG A 112 8.20 7.18 -9.03
C ARG A 112 7.40 5.92 -9.38
N MET A 113 7.74 4.76 -8.81
CA MET A 113 6.97 3.53 -9.05
C MET A 113 5.57 3.60 -8.44
N ILE A 114 5.43 4.20 -7.26
CA ILE A 114 4.17 4.20 -6.51
C ILE A 114 3.35 5.48 -6.75
N GLU A 115 4.02 6.63 -6.88
CA GLU A 115 3.39 7.93 -7.09
C GLU A 115 2.82 8.01 -8.51
N LEU A 116 3.53 7.50 -9.52
CA LEU A 116 3.02 7.45 -10.89
C LEU A 116 1.75 6.60 -10.97
N LEU A 117 1.68 5.44 -10.30
CA LEU A 117 0.47 4.64 -10.25
C LEU A 117 -0.67 5.46 -9.63
N SER A 118 -0.48 5.99 -8.43
CA SER A 118 -1.50 6.79 -7.72
C SER A 118 -1.99 7.99 -8.54
N GLU A 119 -1.08 8.74 -9.16
CA GLU A 119 -1.38 9.87 -10.03
C GLU A 119 -2.15 9.45 -11.29
N PHE A 120 -1.72 8.37 -11.94
CA PHE A 120 -2.36 7.87 -13.15
C PHE A 120 -3.77 7.37 -12.84
N GLU A 121 -3.96 6.74 -11.68
CA GLU A 121 -5.27 6.30 -11.21
C GLU A 121 -6.21 7.46 -10.86
N ALA A 122 -5.69 8.55 -10.30
CA ALA A 122 -6.49 9.74 -10.03
C ALA A 122 -6.90 10.47 -11.32
N ASN A 123 -6.00 10.55 -12.30
CA ASN A 123 -6.15 11.43 -13.46
C ASN A 123 -6.70 10.72 -14.72
N GLY A 124 -6.25 9.50 -15.02
CA GLY A 124 -6.57 8.79 -16.27
C GLY A 124 -7.83 7.94 -16.20
N SER A 125 -8.22 7.51 -15.00
CA SER A 125 -9.20 6.43 -14.81
C SER A 125 -10.63 6.75 -15.22
N GLY A 126 -11.02 8.03 -15.22
CA GLY A 126 -12.36 8.47 -15.63
C GLY A 126 -12.64 8.27 -17.12
N LEU A 127 -11.60 8.04 -17.93
CA LEU A 127 -11.70 7.81 -19.37
C LEU A 127 -11.98 6.35 -19.72
N LEU A 128 -11.84 5.43 -18.76
CA LEU A 128 -11.95 3.99 -18.97
C LEU A 128 -13.39 3.48 -18.80
N MET A 129 -13.69 2.34 -19.42
CA MET A 129 -15.01 1.71 -19.30
C MET A 129 -15.15 0.95 -17.99
N LYS A 130 -14.12 0.20 -17.60
CA LYS A 130 -14.02 -0.53 -16.34
C LYS A 130 -12.68 -0.21 -15.71
N HIS A 131 -12.70 0.45 -14.56
CA HIS A 131 -11.48 0.73 -13.80
C HIS A 131 -11.86 1.02 -12.36
N ARG A 132 -11.06 0.49 -11.44
CA ARG A 132 -11.22 0.64 -10.00
C ARG A 132 -9.83 0.81 -9.38
N ASP A 133 -9.72 1.53 -8.29
CA ASP A 133 -8.46 1.80 -7.58
C ASP A 133 -7.60 0.53 -7.38
N HIS A 134 -6.37 0.50 -7.90
CA HIS A 134 -5.37 -0.56 -7.73
C HIS A 134 -4.35 -0.20 -6.65
N TYR A 135 -4.16 1.10 -6.37
CA TYR A 135 -3.27 1.59 -5.31
C TYR A 135 -3.75 1.15 -3.92
N VAL A 136 -5.02 1.41 -3.58
CA VAL A 136 -5.63 0.95 -2.32
C VAL A 136 -5.81 -0.57 -2.31
N HIS A 137 -6.18 -1.15 -3.45
CA HIS A 137 -6.35 -2.60 -3.61
C HIS A 137 -5.09 -3.37 -3.22
N SER A 138 -3.91 -2.94 -3.68
CA SER A 138 -2.63 -3.60 -3.36
C SER A 138 -2.34 -3.64 -1.85
N VAL A 139 -2.74 -2.61 -1.09
CA VAL A 139 -2.58 -2.60 0.37
C VAL A 139 -3.57 -3.55 1.06
N TYR A 140 -4.79 -3.69 0.53
CA TYR A 140 -5.71 -4.73 1.01
C TYR A 140 -5.23 -6.15 0.65
N VAL A 141 -4.69 -6.37 -0.55
CA VAL A 141 -4.07 -7.65 -0.94
C VAL A 141 -2.93 -7.98 0.02
N PHE A 142 -2.04 -7.03 0.29
CA PHE A 142 -0.98 -7.16 1.29
C PHE A 142 -1.54 -7.58 2.65
N SER A 143 -2.57 -6.87 3.14
CA SER A 143 -3.22 -7.14 4.43
C SER A 143 -3.85 -8.53 4.50
N LEU A 144 -4.54 -8.98 3.44
CA LEU A 144 -5.12 -10.33 3.39
C LEU A 144 -4.05 -11.41 3.52
N GLY A 145 -2.92 -11.27 2.83
CA GLY A 145 -1.84 -12.25 2.94
C GLY A 145 -1.24 -12.31 4.34
N LEU A 146 -1.13 -11.16 5.03
CA LEU A 146 -0.71 -11.15 6.45
C LEU A 146 -1.71 -11.86 7.36
N ALA A 147 -3.01 -11.61 7.18
CA ALA A 147 -4.06 -12.24 7.96
C ALA A 147 -4.11 -13.76 7.74
N ILE A 148 -4.05 -14.20 6.48
CA ILE A 148 -4.07 -15.63 6.14
C ILE A 148 -2.78 -16.30 6.65
N TYR A 149 -1.62 -15.67 6.53
CA TYR A 149 -0.39 -16.21 7.11
C TYR A 149 -0.51 -16.35 8.63
N GLU A 150 -1.06 -15.36 9.34
CA GLU A 150 -1.21 -15.41 10.80
C GLU A 150 -2.11 -16.55 11.26
N THR A 151 -3.18 -16.80 10.53
CA THR A 151 -4.27 -17.66 10.98
C THR A 151 -4.18 -19.07 10.41
N ASN A 152 -3.63 -19.24 9.20
CA ASN A 152 -3.56 -20.53 8.52
C ASN A 152 -2.24 -21.27 8.79
N THR A 153 -2.31 -22.30 9.63
CA THR A 153 -1.16 -23.10 10.05
C THR A 153 -0.55 -23.93 8.91
N LYS A 154 -1.39 -24.42 7.99
CA LYS A 154 -0.98 -25.26 6.85
C LYS A 154 -0.16 -24.46 5.84
N TYR A 155 -0.67 -23.30 5.44
CA TYR A 155 0.06 -22.40 4.55
C TYR A 155 1.40 -21.99 5.15
N ARG A 156 1.46 -21.64 6.44
CA ARG A 156 2.74 -21.36 7.11
C ARG A 156 3.71 -22.52 7.04
N ALA A 157 3.25 -23.74 7.29
CA ALA A 157 4.09 -24.94 7.21
C ALA A 157 4.63 -25.15 5.79
N THR A 158 3.77 -24.99 4.78
CA THR A 158 4.16 -25.04 3.36
C THR A 158 5.18 -23.97 3.01
N TYR A 159 4.96 -22.73 3.43
CA TYR A 159 5.88 -21.61 3.23
C TYR A 159 7.24 -21.88 3.87
N LYS A 160 7.27 -22.26 5.15
CA LYS A 160 8.50 -22.59 5.89
C LYS A 160 9.29 -23.71 5.21
N LYS A 161 8.61 -24.76 4.76
CA LYS A 161 9.22 -25.87 4.03
C LYS A 161 9.86 -25.40 2.72
N ASN A 162 9.15 -24.56 1.96
CA ASN A 162 9.60 -24.09 0.64
C ASN A 162 10.86 -23.21 0.73
N TYR A 163 10.98 -22.41 1.80
CA TYR A 163 12.12 -21.51 2.03
C TYR A 163 13.14 -22.05 3.05
N ALA A 164 13.03 -23.31 3.46
CA ALA A 164 13.91 -23.96 4.44
C ALA A 164 14.04 -23.22 5.80
N LEU A 165 12.95 -22.60 6.26
CA LEU A 165 12.90 -21.81 7.49
C LEU A 165 12.38 -22.65 8.67
N THR A 166 13.08 -22.57 9.81
CA THR A 166 12.74 -23.37 11.01
C THR A 166 12.19 -22.52 12.15
N ASP A 167 12.72 -21.32 12.35
CA ASP A 167 12.25 -20.37 13.36
C ASP A 167 11.01 -19.59 12.87
N ASP A 168 9.98 -19.47 13.72
CA ASP A 168 8.71 -18.84 13.35
C ASP A 168 8.83 -17.31 13.18
N ALA A 169 9.66 -16.66 13.99
CA ALA A 169 9.83 -15.20 13.90
C ALA A 169 10.67 -14.84 12.66
N GLU A 170 11.69 -15.63 12.35
CA GLU A 170 12.48 -15.52 11.13
C GLU A 170 11.60 -15.79 9.89
N ALA A 171 10.75 -16.83 9.94
CA ALA A 171 9.81 -17.12 8.86
C ALA A 171 8.79 -15.99 8.62
N ALA A 172 8.27 -15.38 9.68
CA ALA A 172 7.35 -14.25 9.57
C ALA A 172 8.06 -12.99 9.03
N ALA A 173 9.28 -12.70 9.50
CA ALA A 173 10.07 -11.58 8.99
C ALA A 173 10.43 -11.74 7.51
N HIS A 174 10.82 -12.96 7.13
CA HIS A 174 11.08 -13.35 5.74
C HIS A 174 9.82 -13.21 4.88
N TYR A 175 8.68 -13.73 5.36
CA TYR A 175 7.40 -13.58 4.68
C TYR A 175 7.04 -12.11 4.48
N LEU A 176 7.07 -11.29 5.53
CA LEU A 176 6.73 -9.87 5.46
C LEU A 176 7.55 -9.13 4.38
N LYS A 177 8.86 -9.40 4.30
CA LYS A 177 9.75 -8.83 3.28
C LYS A 177 9.30 -9.23 1.88
N PHE A 178 9.23 -10.52 1.56
CA PHE A 178 8.98 -10.94 0.16
C PHE A 178 7.52 -10.89 -0.26
N TRP A 179 6.60 -11.11 0.68
CA TRP A 179 5.17 -10.90 0.44
C TRP A 179 4.85 -9.43 0.22
N GLY A 180 5.43 -8.52 0.99
CA GLY A 180 5.26 -7.08 0.75
C GLY A 180 5.75 -6.68 -0.65
N LEU A 181 6.86 -7.27 -1.11
CA LEU A 181 7.33 -7.04 -2.48
C LEU A 181 6.34 -7.55 -3.55
N ALA A 182 5.81 -8.76 -3.38
CA ALA A 182 4.87 -9.35 -4.33
C ALA A 182 3.53 -8.61 -4.34
N SER A 183 2.95 -8.36 -3.16
CA SER A 183 1.58 -7.83 -3.02
C SER A 183 1.48 -6.32 -3.23
N LEU A 184 2.42 -5.51 -2.72
CA LEU A 184 2.32 -4.06 -2.85
C LEU A 184 2.62 -3.58 -4.28
N PHE A 185 3.37 -4.37 -5.06
CA PHE A 185 3.91 -3.95 -6.36
C PHE A 185 3.41 -4.79 -7.55
N HIS A 186 2.47 -5.72 -7.37
CA HIS A 186 1.98 -6.56 -8.48
C HIS A 186 1.31 -5.77 -9.61
N ASP A 187 0.76 -4.59 -9.28
CA ASP A 187 -0.05 -3.76 -10.17
C ASP A 187 0.67 -2.52 -10.72
N ILE A 188 1.97 -2.34 -10.45
CA ILE A 188 2.71 -1.13 -10.92
C ILE A 188 2.84 -1.06 -12.45
N GLY A 189 2.55 -2.14 -13.16
CA GLY A 189 2.54 -2.25 -14.61
C GLY A 189 1.26 -1.73 -15.27
N TYR A 190 0.23 -1.35 -14.50
CA TYR A 190 -1.02 -0.82 -15.06
C TYR A 190 -0.85 0.34 -16.05
N PRO A 191 0.09 1.29 -15.87
CA PRO A 191 0.36 2.33 -16.88
C PRO A 191 0.68 1.81 -18.29
N PHE A 192 1.02 0.52 -18.44
CA PHE A 192 1.20 -0.14 -19.75
C PHE A 192 -0.07 -0.80 -20.28
N GLU A 193 -0.98 -1.28 -19.43
CA GLU A 193 -2.25 -1.85 -19.85
C GLU A 193 -3.30 -0.78 -20.15
N LEU A 194 -3.34 0.29 -19.36
CA LEU A 194 -4.41 1.28 -19.46
C LEU A 194 -4.47 2.02 -20.81
N PRO A 195 -3.35 2.40 -21.46
CA PRO A 195 -3.39 2.98 -22.80
C PRO A 195 -4.04 2.03 -23.84
N PHE A 196 -3.79 0.72 -23.71
CA PHE A 196 -4.43 -0.29 -24.55
C PHE A 196 -5.95 -0.27 -24.34
N GLU A 197 -6.40 -0.37 -23.09
CA GLU A 197 -7.82 -0.38 -22.75
C GLU A 197 -8.52 0.94 -23.12
N GLN A 198 -7.83 2.08 -22.99
CA GLN A 198 -8.34 3.38 -23.40
C GLN A 198 -8.57 3.45 -24.91
N VAL A 199 -7.62 2.99 -25.73
CA VAL A 199 -7.81 2.93 -27.20
C VAL A 199 -8.97 2.00 -27.54
N CYS A 200 -9.02 0.81 -26.95
CA CYS A 200 -10.13 -0.13 -27.17
C CYS A 200 -11.50 0.47 -26.81
N SER A 201 -11.57 1.33 -25.79
CA SER A 201 -12.82 1.95 -25.34
C SER A 201 -13.46 2.92 -26.35
N TYR A 202 -12.67 3.54 -27.25
CA TYR A 202 -13.20 4.41 -28.31
C TYR A 202 -14.00 3.64 -29.36
N PHE A 203 -13.72 2.35 -29.49
CA PHE A 203 -14.34 1.45 -30.47
C PHE A 203 -15.34 0.49 -29.80
N GLU A 204 -15.71 0.71 -28.54
CA GLU A 204 -16.81 -0.01 -27.89
C GLU A 204 -18.17 0.54 -28.35
N VAL A 205 -18.46 0.33 -29.63
CA VAL A 205 -19.77 0.63 -30.24
C VAL A 205 -20.34 -0.69 -30.76
N SER A 206 -21.61 -0.99 -30.43
CA SER A 206 -22.41 -2.06 -31.07
C SER A 206 -21.94 -3.52 -30.94
N ASP A 207 -21.73 -4.06 -29.74
CA ASP A 207 -21.46 -5.51 -29.50
C ASP A 207 -20.31 -6.12 -30.34
N GLU A 208 -19.44 -5.29 -30.93
CA GLU A 208 -18.33 -5.73 -31.78
C GLU A 208 -17.28 -6.50 -30.98
N LYS A 209 -16.67 -7.52 -31.60
CA LYS A 209 -15.63 -8.33 -30.93
C LYS A 209 -14.36 -7.50 -30.75
N ARG A 210 -13.62 -7.74 -29.66
CA ARG A 210 -12.29 -7.13 -29.43
C ARG A 210 -11.33 -7.33 -30.61
N SER A 211 -11.45 -8.46 -31.33
CA SER A 211 -10.63 -8.79 -32.49
C SER A 211 -10.78 -7.83 -33.67
N ASP A 212 -11.89 -7.10 -33.72
CA ASP A 212 -12.26 -6.27 -34.85
C ASP A 212 -11.86 -4.80 -34.62
N ARG A 213 -11.21 -4.51 -33.47
CA ARG A 213 -10.88 -3.16 -33.01
C ARG A 213 -9.39 -2.86 -33.19
N PRO A 214 -9.02 -1.60 -33.47
CA PRO A 214 -7.64 -1.15 -33.33
C PRO A 214 -7.14 -1.36 -31.90
N PHE A 215 -5.87 -1.73 -31.78
CA PHE A 215 -5.20 -1.92 -30.50
C PHE A 215 -3.77 -1.39 -30.54
N VAL A 216 -3.19 -1.16 -29.36
CA VAL A 216 -1.79 -0.75 -29.20
C VAL A 216 -0.94 -1.96 -28.86
N ALA A 217 0.29 -2.01 -29.36
CA ALA A 217 1.28 -3.00 -28.96
C ALA A 217 2.62 -2.30 -28.75
N TYR A 218 3.43 -2.83 -27.84
CA TYR A 218 4.74 -2.27 -27.58
C TYR A 218 5.78 -2.81 -28.57
N ARG A 219 6.69 -1.95 -29.00
CA ARG A 219 7.82 -2.28 -29.88
C ARG A 219 9.11 -1.77 -29.24
N SER A 220 10.25 -2.28 -29.70
CA SER A 220 11.58 -1.85 -29.24
C SER A 220 11.79 -2.02 -27.73
N LEU A 221 11.33 -3.16 -27.19
CA LEU A 221 11.40 -3.49 -25.78
C LEU A 221 12.78 -3.92 -25.29
N ASP A 222 13.76 -4.06 -26.18
CA ASP A 222 15.12 -4.53 -25.85
C ASP A 222 15.73 -3.73 -24.69
N SER A 223 15.56 -2.41 -24.71
CA SER A 223 16.05 -1.53 -23.63
C SER A 223 15.39 -1.78 -22.27
N LEU A 224 14.13 -2.24 -22.27
CA LEU A 224 13.35 -2.54 -21.07
C LEU A 224 13.68 -3.93 -20.52
N VAL A 225 13.88 -4.92 -21.39
CA VAL A 225 14.06 -6.31 -20.96
C VAL A 225 15.52 -6.69 -20.74
N GLN A 226 16.45 -6.10 -21.49
CA GLN A 226 17.87 -6.49 -21.50
C GLN A 226 18.53 -6.16 -20.17
N ILE A 227 19.17 -7.15 -19.54
CA ILE A 227 19.94 -7.00 -18.30
C ILE A 227 21.34 -6.55 -18.72
N LYS A 228 21.66 -5.25 -18.59
CA LYS A 228 22.95 -4.67 -19.04
C LYS A 228 23.91 -4.45 -17.89
N GLU A 229 23.36 -4.22 -16.71
CA GLU A 229 24.08 -3.76 -15.54
C GLU A 229 24.92 -4.90 -14.96
N GLU A 230 26.23 -4.71 -14.92
CA GLU A 230 27.18 -5.73 -14.50
C GLU A 230 26.96 -6.15 -13.04
N SER A 231 26.46 -5.24 -12.20
CA SER A 231 26.05 -5.55 -10.82
C SER A 231 24.92 -6.59 -10.79
N ALA A 232 23.87 -6.41 -11.59
CA ALA A 232 22.77 -7.36 -11.68
C ALA A 232 23.22 -8.71 -12.28
N ARG A 233 24.04 -8.67 -13.36
CA ARG A 233 24.59 -9.88 -14.00
C ARG A 233 25.43 -10.71 -13.04
N ASN A 234 26.32 -10.07 -12.28
CA ASN A 234 27.18 -10.78 -11.32
C ASN A 234 26.39 -11.40 -10.16
N GLN A 235 25.35 -10.72 -9.69
CA GLN A 235 24.46 -11.30 -8.67
C GLN A 235 23.70 -12.52 -9.21
N LEU A 236 23.20 -12.46 -10.45
CA LEU A 236 22.56 -13.61 -11.09
C LEU A 236 23.53 -14.78 -11.31
N ARG A 237 24.75 -14.53 -11.81
CA ARG A 237 25.79 -15.57 -11.93
C ARG A 237 26.06 -16.26 -10.58
N LYS A 238 26.12 -15.47 -9.49
CA LYS A 238 26.30 -16.02 -8.14
C LYS A 238 25.12 -16.88 -7.69
N ILE A 239 23.89 -16.48 -8.00
CA ILE A 239 22.67 -17.24 -7.63
C ILE A 239 22.54 -18.52 -8.45
N PHE A 240 22.89 -18.48 -9.74
CA PHE A 240 22.63 -19.55 -10.71
C PHE A 240 23.90 -20.26 -11.22
N ASN A 241 24.95 -20.34 -10.41
CA ASN A 241 26.19 -21.07 -10.72
C ASN A 241 26.79 -20.71 -12.09
N ASP A 242 27.04 -19.42 -12.30
CA ASP A 242 27.59 -18.81 -13.51
C ASP A 242 26.70 -18.90 -14.77
N LYS A 243 25.43 -19.32 -14.65
CA LYS A 243 24.46 -19.17 -15.75
C LYS A 243 24.23 -17.69 -16.04
N GLU A 244 24.25 -17.34 -17.32
CA GLU A 244 24.01 -15.98 -17.80
C GLU A 244 22.59 -15.82 -18.36
N PHE A 245 22.06 -14.61 -18.21
CA PHE A 245 20.77 -14.19 -18.75
C PHE A 245 20.94 -12.82 -19.40
N ASP A 246 20.63 -12.71 -20.68
CA ASP A 246 20.72 -11.45 -21.41
C ASP A 246 19.48 -10.59 -21.19
N SER A 247 18.34 -11.20 -20.86
CA SER A 247 17.07 -10.51 -20.64
C SER A 247 16.30 -11.04 -19.44
N THR A 248 15.41 -10.19 -18.91
CA THR A 248 14.41 -10.59 -17.90
C THR A 248 13.49 -11.69 -18.42
N ASN A 249 13.21 -11.73 -19.73
CA ASN A 249 12.41 -12.80 -20.33
C ASN A 249 13.09 -14.18 -20.24
N GLU A 250 14.39 -14.26 -20.53
CA GLU A 250 15.17 -15.50 -20.37
C GLU A 250 15.23 -15.93 -18.91
N LEU A 251 15.49 -14.98 -18.00
CA LEU A 251 15.51 -15.24 -16.56
C LEU A 251 14.18 -15.81 -16.07
N TYR A 252 13.06 -15.17 -16.42
CA TYR A 252 11.74 -15.61 -15.98
C TYR A 252 11.31 -16.92 -16.65
N ALA A 253 11.65 -17.14 -17.93
CA ALA A 253 11.39 -18.40 -18.60
C ALA A 253 12.09 -19.57 -17.92
N TYR A 254 13.35 -19.39 -17.54
CA TYR A 254 14.11 -20.38 -16.79
C TYR A 254 13.49 -20.67 -15.42
N LEU A 255 13.23 -19.63 -14.63
CA LEU A 255 12.67 -19.76 -13.28
C LEU A 255 11.31 -20.47 -13.27
N LEU A 256 10.41 -20.09 -14.19
CA LEU A 256 9.08 -20.68 -14.28
C LEU A 256 9.14 -22.12 -14.82
N SER A 257 10.01 -22.40 -15.79
CA SER A 257 10.17 -23.76 -16.31
C SER A 257 10.75 -24.71 -15.25
N ASP A 258 11.70 -24.23 -14.44
CA ASP A 258 12.30 -25.02 -13.36
C ASP A 258 11.27 -25.37 -12.28
N LYS A 259 10.46 -24.39 -11.84
CA LYS A 259 9.45 -24.59 -10.80
C LYS A 259 8.21 -25.35 -11.26
N LEU A 260 7.71 -25.06 -12.47
CA LEU A 260 6.37 -25.45 -12.90
C LEU A 260 6.34 -26.26 -14.20
N GLY A 261 7.42 -26.26 -14.98
CA GLY A 261 7.43 -26.84 -16.34
C GLY A 261 7.05 -28.32 -16.36
N GLN A 262 7.52 -29.11 -15.39
CA GLN A 262 7.19 -30.53 -15.28
C GLN A 262 5.71 -30.77 -14.94
N GLU A 263 5.15 -30.03 -13.99
CA GLU A 263 3.78 -30.21 -13.50
C GLU A 263 2.73 -29.69 -14.50
N TYR A 264 3.03 -28.59 -15.18
CA TYR A 264 2.12 -27.90 -16.09
C TYR A 264 2.39 -28.19 -17.57
N GLY A 265 3.47 -28.91 -17.90
CA GLY A 265 3.73 -29.44 -19.23
C GLY A 265 4.22 -28.41 -20.25
N PHE A 266 5.10 -27.50 -19.85
CA PHE A 266 5.73 -26.52 -20.75
C PHE A 266 7.25 -26.51 -20.61
N THR A 267 7.95 -26.01 -21.62
CA THR A 267 9.42 -25.89 -21.66
C THR A 267 9.88 -24.44 -21.48
N GLU A 268 11.16 -24.24 -21.13
CA GLU A 268 11.82 -22.93 -21.07
C GLU A 268 11.64 -22.15 -22.39
N ASP A 269 11.92 -22.78 -23.54
CA ASP A 269 11.73 -22.16 -24.87
C ASP A 269 10.29 -21.70 -25.11
N LYS A 270 9.31 -22.51 -24.67
CA LYS A 270 7.90 -22.16 -24.85
C LYS A 270 7.49 -20.99 -23.97
N MET A 271 7.99 -20.95 -22.74
CA MET A 271 7.77 -19.82 -21.84
C MET A 271 8.42 -18.55 -22.37
N LEU A 272 9.65 -18.65 -22.90
CA LEU A 272 10.35 -17.53 -23.52
C LEU A 272 9.58 -16.97 -24.73
N GLU A 273 8.99 -17.84 -25.56
CA GLU A 273 8.09 -17.43 -26.65
C GLU A 273 6.90 -16.63 -26.10
N TYR A 274 6.21 -17.15 -25.08
CA TYR A 274 5.07 -16.45 -24.47
C TYR A 274 5.44 -15.08 -23.93
N LEU A 275 6.54 -14.97 -23.18
CA LEU A 275 6.99 -13.71 -22.58
C LEU A 275 7.41 -12.68 -23.63
N THR A 276 8.02 -13.12 -24.73
CA THR A 276 8.43 -12.25 -25.85
C THR A 276 7.22 -11.73 -26.63
N GLU A 277 6.22 -12.58 -26.85
CA GLU A 277 5.06 -12.24 -27.66
C GLU A 277 4.00 -11.45 -26.90
N LYS A 278 3.86 -11.65 -25.59
CA LYS A 278 2.81 -11.02 -24.77
C LYS A 278 2.71 -9.50 -24.90
N PRO A 279 3.80 -8.70 -24.82
CA PRO A 279 3.70 -7.25 -24.98
C PRO A 279 3.67 -6.78 -26.46
N THR A 280 4.03 -7.65 -27.41
CA THR A 280 4.22 -7.28 -28.83
C THR A 280 3.12 -7.80 -29.76
N LYS A 281 2.38 -8.82 -29.33
CA LYS A 281 1.35 -9.55 -30.09
C LYS A 281 0.11 -9.83 -29.24
N PRO A 282 -0.56 -8.79 -28.69
CA PRO A 282 -1.73 -8.98 -27.83
C PRO A 282 -2.88 -9.75 -28.52
N GLU A 283 -2.95 -9.76 -29.86
CA GLU A 283 -3.89 -10.57 -30.64
C GLU A 283 -3.77 -12.08 -30.39
N LYS A 284 -2.59 -12.57 -29.99
CA LYS A 284 -2.38 -13.97 -29.61
C LYS A 284 -2.90 -14.29 -28.20
N PHE A 285 -3.16 -13.27 -27.39
CA PHE A 285 -3.56 -13.39 -25.98
C PHE A 285 -4.95 -12.79 -25.74
N ASN A 286 -5.90 -13.07 -26.64
CA ASN A 286 -7.28 -12.56 -26.57
C ASN A 286 -7.40 -11.02 -26.64
N PHE A 287 -6.46 -10.34 -27.29
CA PHE A 287 -6.43 -8.87 -27.37
C PHE A 287 -6.42 -8.25 -25.97
N PHE A 288 -5.43 -8.67 -25.18
CA PHE A 288 -5.22 -8.24 -23.80
C PHE A 288 -3.75 -7.86 -23.61
N MET A 289 -3.51 -6.72 -22.96
CA MET A 289 -2.19 -6.28 -22.54
C MET A 289 -2.01 -6.64 -21.08
N ASP A 290 -0.95 -7.37 -20.74
CA ASP A 290 -0.79 -7.95 -19.41
C ASP A 290 0.06 -7.05 -18.50
N HIS A 291 -0.56 -6.30 -17.60
CA HIS A 291 0.17 -5.45 -16.66
C HIS A 291 1.17 -6.25 -15.80
N ALA A 292 0.88 -7.51 -15.45
CA ALA A 292 1.72 -8.35 -14.60
C ALA A 292 3.14 -8.54 -15.17
N TYR A 293 3.22 -8.68 -16.51
CA TYR A 293 4.49 -8.76 -17.23
C TYR A 293 5.34 -7.49 -17.04
N PHE A 294 4.70 -6.32 -17.17
CA PHE A 294 5.38 -5.04 -16.99
C PHE A 294 5.72 -4.79 -15.53
N SER A 295 4.84 -5.13 -14.59
CA SER A 295 5.09 -5.01 -13.15
C SER A 295 6.37 -5.74 -12.75
N ALA A 296 6.49 -7.02 -13.10
CA ALA A 296 7.68 -7.82 -12.79
C ALA A 296 8.94 -7.25 -13.47
N THR A 297 8.86 -6.88 -14.75
CA THR A 297 10.03 -6.39 -15.51
C THR A 297 10.51 -5.03 -15.00
N VAL A 298 9.60 -4.08 -14.79
CA VAL A 298 9.92 -2.73 -14.28
C VAL A 298 10.46 -2.80 -12.86
N LEU A 299 9.87 -3.64 -11.99
CA LEU A 299 10.34 -3.80 -10.62
C LEU A 299 11.75 -4.39 -10.57
N PHE A 300 12.04 -5.41 -11.38
CA PHE A 300 13.41 -5.93 -11.51
C PHE A 300 14.40 -4.84 -11.91
N LYS A 301 14.06 -4.05 -12.95
CA LYS A 301 14.92 -2.96 -13.42
C LYS A 301 15.14 -1.92 -12.33
N LYS A 302 14.10 -1.57 -11.60
CA LYS A 302 14.23 -0.57 -10.56
C LYS A 302 15.15 -1.05 -9.44
N LEU A 303 14.89 -2.24 -8.91
CA LEU A 303 15.60 -2.74 -7.73
C LEU A 303 17.05 -3.11 -8.04
N PHE A 304 17.31 -3.80 -9.15
CA PHE A 304 18.61 -4.44 -9.38
C PHE A 304 19.46 -3.75 -10.43
N ALA A 305 18.86 -3.08 -11.42
CA ALA A 305 19.62 -2.31 -12.41
C ALA A 305 19.87 -0.87 -11.93
N GLU A 306 18.81 -0.16 -11.54
CA GLU A 306 18.93 1.25 -11.14
C GLU A 306 19.45 1.41 -9.70
N MET A 307 18.81 0.73 -8.74
CA MET A 307 19.16 0.85 -7.32
C MET A 307 20.30 -0.07 -6.88
N GLN A 308 20.60 -1.10 -7.68
CA GLN A 308 21.69 -2.07 -7.42
C GLN A 308 21.59 -2.74 -6.05
N LEU A 309 20.36 -3.04 -5.61
CA LEU A 309 20.13 -3.70 -4.34
C LEU A 309 20.74 -5.11 -4.32
N PRO A 310 21.08 -5.62 -3.12
CA PRO A 310 21.38 -7.03 -2.94
C PRO A 310 20.21 -7.91 -3.42
N MET A 311 20.51 -8.88 -4.25
CA MET A 311 19.58 -9.83 -4.82
C MET A 311 19.67 -11.15 -4.05
N GLU A 312 18.51 -11.61 -3.62
CA GLU A 312 18.29 -12.92 -3.01
C GLU A 312 17.35 -13.72 -3.93
N PRO A 313 17.46 -15.06 -4.02
CA PRO A 313 16.57 -15.90 -4.83
C PRO A 313 15.08 -15.59 -4.62
N GLU A 314 14.70 -15.25 -3.40
CA GLU A 314 13.33 -14.97 -3.00
C GLU A 314 12.78 -13.65 -3.57
N HIS A 315 13.65 -12.72 -3.96
CA HIS A 315 13.23 -11.58 -4.77
C HIS A 315 12.76 -12.03 -6.16
N LEU A 316 13.43 -13.03 -6.75
CA LEU A 316 13.06 -13.58 -8.06
C LEU A 316 11.77 -14.42 -7.96
N ASP A 317 11.54 -15.09 -6.83
CA ASP A 317 10.26 -15.70 -6.52
C ASP A 317 9.13 -14.67 -6.44
N ALA A 318 9.33 -13.55 -5.73
CA ALA A 318 8.33 -12.48 -5.68
C ALA A 318 8.03 -11.90 -7.08
N LEU A 319 9.05 -11.71 -7.92
CA LEU A 319 8.88 -11.22 -9.30
C LEU A 319 8.13 -12.22 -10.18
N THR A 320 8.40 -13.52 -10.06
CA THR A 320 7.66 -14.55 -10.79
C THR A 320 6.24 -14.73 -10.26
N ALA A 321 6.00 -14.52 -8.97
CA ALA A 321 4.64 -14.43 -8.41
C ALA A 321 3.85 -13.28 -9.05
N ILE A 322 4.44 -12.09 -9.10
CA ILE A 322 3.87 -10.93 -9.80
C ILE A 322 3.61 -11.29 -11.26
N LEU A 323 4.58 -11.84 -11.98
CA LEU A 323 4.43 -12.18 -13.39
C LEU A 323 3.27 -13.16 -13.66
N MET A 324 3.01 -14.07 -12.73
CA MET A 324 1.98 -15.11 -12.86
C MET A 324 0.57 -14.65 -12.50
N HIS A 325 0.39 -13.64 -11.65
CA HIS A 325 -0.92 -13.42 -10.99
C HIS A 325 -2.09 -13.13 -11.96
N ASN A 326 -1.79 -12.66 -13.17
CA ASN A 326 -2.79 -12.31 -14.16
C ASN A 326 -2.82 -13.31 -15.35
N SER A 327 -2.71 -12.81 -16.58
CA SER A 327 -3.15 -13.54 -17.76
C SER A 327 -2.15 -14.60 -18.22
N LEU A 328 -0.88 -14.49 -17.81
CA LEU A 328 0.14 -15.52 -18.06
C LEU A 328 -0.25 -16.86 -17.42
N TYR A 329 -0.57 -16.86 -16.11
CA TYR A 329 -0.95 -18.11 -15.46
C TYR A 329 -2.25 -18.67 -16.05
N LYS A 330 -3.30 -17.84 -16.10
CA LYS A 330 -4.65 -18.23 -16.52
C LYS A 330 -4.66 -18.84 -17.93
N PHE A 331 -3.94 -18.26 -18.89
CA PHE A 331 -4.05 -18.67 -20.30
C PHE A 331 -2.86 -19.43 -20.85
N CYS A 332 -1.66 -19.26 -20.29
CA CYS A 332 -0.44 -19.87 -20.82
C CYS A 332 0.07 -21.05 -19.98
N ILE A 333 -0.23 -21.09 -18.68
CA ILE A 333 0.25 -22.12 -17.76
C ILE A 333 -0.87 -23.10 -17.37
N ALA A 334 -1.96 -22.58 -16.79
CA ALA A 334 -3.07 -23.41 -16.31
C ALA A 334 -4.00 -23.89 -17.45
N ASP A 335 -3.96 -23.22 -18.61
CA ASP A 335 -4.85 -23.45 -19.76
C ASP A 335 -6.34 -23.51 -19.35
N TYR A 336 -6.79 -22.49 -18.63
CA TYR A 336 -8.10 -22.40 -17.96
C TYR A 336 -9.31 -22.71 -18.86
N LYS A 337 -9.16 -22.59 -20.20
CA LYS A 337 -10.22 -22.87 -21.17
C LYS A 337 -10.36 -24.35 -21.53
N ASN A 338 -9.27 -25.12 -21.44
CA ASN A 338 -9.25 -26.52 -21.87
C ASN A 338 -9.01 -27.50 -20.72
N LYS A 339 -8.30 -27.08 -19.67
CA LYS A 339 -7.99 -27.89 -18.48
C LYS A 339 -8.04 -27.01 -17.23
N ILE A 340 -8.65 -27.51 -16.15
CA ILE A 340 -8.61 -26.84 -14.86
C ILE A 340 -7.43 -27.43 -14.08
N HIS A 341 -6.37 -26.64 -13.89
CA HIS A 341 -5.20 -27.01 -13.12
C HIS A 341 -4.86 -25.88 -12.13
N PRO A 342 -5.48 -25.86 -10.93
CA PRO A 342 -5.29 -24.79 -9.97
C PRO A 342 -3.89 -24.83 -9.34
N LEU A 343 -3.38 -23.66 -8.94
CA LEU A 343 -2.04 -23.56 -8.36
C LEU A 343 -2.03 -24.14 -6.96
N ARG A 344 -1.10 -25.05 -6.68
CA ARG A 344 -0.83 -25.53 -5.31
C ARG A 344 0.22 -24.65 -4.64
N ALA A 345 0.00 -24.34 -3.36
CA ALA A 345 0.90 -23.50 -2.58
C ALA A 345 2.34 -24.06 -2.52
N GLU A 346 2.51 -25.37 -2.56
CA GLU A 346 3.83 -26.04 -2.49
C GLU A 346 4.74 -25.75 -3.69
N PHE A 347 4.20 -25.34 -4.84
CA PHE A 347 5.02 -25.05 -6.02
C PHE A 347 5.51 -23.60 -6.05
N HIS A 348 4.66 -22.67 -5.62
CA HIS A 348 4.98 -21.26 -5.60
C HIS A 348 4.14 -20.54 -4.53
N PRO A 349 4.58 -20.56 -3.25
CA PRO A 349 3.76 -20.06 -2.14
C PRO A 349 3.37 -18.59 -2.28
N LEU A 350 4.26 -17.75 -2.82
CA LEU A 350 4.00 -16.32 -3.04
C LEU A 350 2.99 -16.11 -4.17
N ALA A 351 3.11 -16.81 -5.29
CA ALA A 351 2.16 -16.71 -6.39
C ALA A 351 0.77 -17.22 -5.99
N TYR A 352 0.72 -18.32 -5.23
CA TYR A 352 -0.52 -18.87 -4.67
C TYR A 352 -1.24 -17.83 -3.82
N MET A 353 -0.52 -17.22 -2.86
CA MET A 353 -1.13 -16.22 -1.99
C MET A 353 -1.52 -14.96 -2.76
N LEU A 354 -0.71 -14.53 -3.74
CA LEU A 354 -1.01 -13.35 -4.55
C LEU A 354 -2.31 -13.52 -5.32
N MET A 355 -2.47 -14.65 -6.03
CA MET A 355 -3.69 -14.93 -6.78
C MET A 355 -4.91 -15.12 -5.87
N LEU A 356 -4.76 -15.76 -4.71
CA LEU A 356 -5.87 -15.90 -3.75
C LEU A 356 -6.32 -14.53 -3.22
N CYS A 357 -5.39 -13.71 -2.74
CA CYS A 357 -5.69 -12.41 -2.15
C CYS A 357 -6.20 -11.41 -3.19
N ASP A 358 -5.64 -11.39 -4.40
CA ASP A 358 -6.10 -10.55 -5.50
C ASP A 358 -7.57 -10.85 -5.86
N GLU A 359 -7.91 -12.13 -6.05
CA GLU A 359 -9.29 -12.53 -6.37
C GLU A 359 -10.27 -12.26 -5.21
N LEU A 360 -9.84 -12.46 -3.95
CA LEU A 360 -10.66 -12.10 -2.80
C LEU A 360 -10.93 -10.59 -2.78
N GLN A 361 -9.91 -9.75 -3.00
CA GLN A 361 -9.96 -8.28 -2.91
C GLN A 361 -10.74 -7.66 -4.07
N CYS A 362 -12.06 -7.62 -3.92
CA CYS A 362 -12.95 -6.97 -4.89
C CYS A 362 -13.91 -5.94 -4.29
N TRP A 363 -13.70 -5.54 -3.03
CA TRP A 363 -14.50 -4.57 -2.26
C TRP A 363 -13.75 -3.25 -2.01
N ASP A 364 -14.49 -2.21 -1.63
CA ASP A 364 -13.96 -0.90 -1.23
C ASP A 364 -12.94 -0.29 -2.20
N ARG A 365 -13.17 -0.51 -3.50
CA ARG A 365 -12.39 0.10 -4.57
C ARG A 365 -13.20 1.22 -5.21
N THR A 366 -12.62 2.42 -5.26
CA THR A 366 -13.25 3.56 -5.94
C THR A 366 -13.50 3.22 -7.40
N ALA A 367 -14.76 3.26 -7.84
CA ALA A 367 -15.15 3.00 -9.21
C ALA A 367 -14.95 4.23 -10.09
N TYR A 368 -13.91 4.23 -10.90
CA TYR A 368 -13.61 5.32 -11.83
C TYR A 368 -14.29 5.14 -13.18
N GLY A 369 -14.33 3.91 -13.69
CA GLY A 369 -14.81 3.59 -15.03
C GLY A 369 -16.31 3.82 -15.23
N ARG A 370 -16.72 4.18 -16.46
CA ARG A 370 -18.11 4.53 -16.80
C ARG A 370 -19.12 3.43 -16.48
N ASN A 371 -18.78 2.17 -16.76
CA ASN A 371 -19.63 1.01 -16.47
C ASN A 371 -19.54 0.62 -15.00
N SER A 372 -18.34 0.65 -14.42
CA SER A 372 -18.13 0.36 -12.99
C SER A 372 -18.99 1.22 -12.07
N LYS A 373 -19.23 2.49 -12.42
CA LYS A 373 -20.13 3.39 -11.68
C LYS A 373 -21.61 2.98 -11.67
N LYS A 374 -22.02 2.09 -12.58
CA LYS A 374 -23.41 1.58 -12.68
C LYS A 374 -23.56 0.16 -12.11
N GLU A 375 -22.45 -0.49 -11.77
CA GLU A 375 -22.41 -1.86 -11.24
C GLU A 375 -22.62 -1.84 -9.72
N LEU A 376 -23.17 -2.94 -9.17
CA LEU A 376 -23.36 -3.09 -7.73
C LEU A 376 -22.17 -3.85 -7.14
N HIS A 377 -21.11 -3.12 -6.82
CA HIS A 377 -19.93 -3.68 -6.17
C HIS A 377 -20.10 -3.72 -4.64
N PRO A 378 -19.43 -4.65 -3.94
CA PRO A 378 -19.40 -4.65 -2.48
C PRO A 378 -18.62 -3.43 -1.97
N MET A 379 -19.18 -2.76 -0.96
CA MET A 379 -18.55 -1.59 -0.33
C MET A 379 -17.54 -1.99 0.76
N GLY A 380 -17.56 -3.24 1.21
CA GLY A 380 -16.67 -3.77 2.23
C GLY A 380 -16.75 -5.29 2.28
N CYS A 381 -15.92 -5.90 3.11
CA CYS A 381 -15.96 -7.34 3.38
C CYS A 381 -15.58 -7.59 4.84
N THR A 382 -16.33 -8.46 5.53
CA THR A 382 -15.91 -8.96 6.84
C THR A 382 -15.35 -10.37 6.69
N PHE A 383 -14.18 -10.60 7.30
CA PHE A 383 -13.53 -11.90 7.31
C PHE A 383 -13.60 -12.55 8.68
N ASP A 384 -13.75 -13.86 8.69
CA ASP A 384 -13.46 -14.73 9.82
C ASP A 384 -12.47 -15.81 9.37
N PHE A 385 -11.32 -15.86 10.03
CA PHE A 385 -10.19 -16.74 9.73
C PHE A 385 -10.05 -17.93 10.70
N THR A 386 -11.13 -18.29 11.40
CA THR A 386 -11.12 -19.37 12.40
C THR A 386 -10.82 -20.74 11.77
N ASP A 387 -10.08 -21.60 12.48
CA ASP A 387 -9.83 -23.01 12.11
C ASP A 387 -9.24 -23.24 10.70
N ASP A 388 -8.26 -22.43 10.29
CA ASP A 388 -7.64 -22.48 8.94
C ASP A 388 -8.65 -22.25 7.78
N HIS A 389 -9.85 -21.74 8.08
CA HIS A 389 -10.92 -21.44 7.11
C HIS A 389 -11.00 -19.95 6.84
N ILE A 390 -11.33 -19.57 5.60
CA ILE A 390 -11.65 -18.19 5.23
C ILE A 390 -13.15 -18.08 5.01
N GLN A 391 -13.86 -17.40 5.90
CA GLN A 391 -15.24 -16.99 5.66
C GLN A 391 -15.29 -15.52 5.27
N ALA A 392 -15.60 -15.23 4.01
CA ALA A 392 -15.71 -13.88 3.46
C ALA A 392 -17.18 -13.48 3.32
N THR A 393 -17.60 -12.42 4.03
CA THR A 393 -18.95 -11.86 3.88
C THR A 393 -18.90 -10.49 3.22
N TYR A 394 -19.30 -10.42 1.95
CA TYR A 394 -19.28 -9.20 1.15
C TYR A 394 -20.46 -8.29 1.48
N LEU A 395 -20.15 -7.03 1.80
CA LEU A 395 -21.10 -6.05 2.29
C LEU A 395 -21.64 -5.18 1.15
N TYR A 396 -22.96 -5.05 1.05
CA TYR A 396 -23.64 -4.19 0.08
C TYR A 396 -24.46 -3.11 0.80
N ASP A 397 -24.48 -1.93 0.22
CA ASP A 397 -25.13 -0.75 0.81
C ASP A 397 -26.66 -0.93 0.88
N GLU A 398 -27.23 -0.71 2.06
CA GLU A 398 -28.68 -0.75 2.31
C GLU A 398 -29.46 0.19 1.38
N SER A 399 -28.86 1.31 0.96
CA SER A 399 -29.47 2.23 -0.01
C SER A 399 -29.73 1.60 -1.39
N GLU A 400 -29.02 0.51 -1.72
CA GLU A 400 -29.17 -0.24 -2.97
C GLU A 400 -30.19 -1.38 -2.90
N ASN A 401 -30.93 -1.50 -1.77
CA ASN A 401 -31.96 -2.52 -1.55
C ASN A 401 -32.97 -2.62 -2.68
N GLY A 402 -33.38 -1.50 -3.28
CA GLY A 402 -34.32 -1.50 -4.40
C GLY A 402 -33.81 -2.30 -5.61
N LYS A 403 -32.52 -2.15 -5.96
CA LYS A 403 -31.89 -2.89 -7.07
C LYS A 403 -31.75 -4.37 -6.72
N ILE A 404 -31.36 -4.68 -5.49
CA ILE A 404 -31.18 -6.05 -5.00
C ILE A 404 -32.51 -6.81 -4.98
N ASN A 405 -33.57 -6.20 -4.44
CA ASN A 405 -34.89 -6.82 -4.37
C ASN A 405 -35.46 -7.08 -5.77
N LEU A 406 -35.36 -6.10 -6.69
CA LEU A 406 -35.78 -6.29 -8.07
C LEU A 406 -35.05 -7.46 -8.77
N PHE A 407 -33.75 -7.62 -8.50
CA PHE A 407 -33.00 -8.78 -8.99
C PHE A 407 -33.51 -10.09 -8.35
N LYS A 408 -33.68 -10.13 -7.03
CA LYS A 408 -34.16 -11.32 -6.31
C LYS A 408 -35.53 -11.77 -6.81
N ASP A 409 -36.47 -10.83 -7.00
CA ASP A 409 -37.81 -11.11 -7.52
C ASP A 409 -37.75 -11.73 -8.92
N ARG A 410 -36.95 -11.15 -9.83
CA ARG A 410 -36.74 -11.68 -11.18
C ARG A 410 -36.10 -13.07 -11.16
N TYR A 411 -35.13 -13.28 -10.27
CA TYR A 411 -34.45 -14.56 -10.14
C TYR A 411 -35.39 -15.66 -9.63
N VAL A 412 -36.20 -15.36 -8.60
CA VAL A 412 -37.23 -16.27 -8.09
C VAL A 412 -38.25 -16.59 -9.18
N GLN A 413 -38.71 -15.59 -9.93
CA GLN A 413 -39.63 -15.80 -11.05
C GLN A 413 -39.02 -16.71 -12.13
N TRP A 414 -37.77 -16.46 -12.53
CA TRP A 414 -37.06 -17.29 -13.52
C TRP A 414 -36.91 -18.76 -13.07
N MET A 415 -36.66 -18.99 -11.77
CA MET A 415 -36.64 -20.33 -11.18
C MET A 415 -38.03 -20.99 -11.22
N GLN A 416 -39.10 -20.25 -10.93
CA GLN A 416 -40.48 -20.73 -10.97
C GLN A 416 -40.97 -21.04 -12.38
N ASP A 417 -40.52 -20.26 -13.38
CA ASP A 417 -40.84 -20.45 -14.80
C ASP A 417 -40.15 -21.68 -15.44
N GLY A 418 -39.36 -22.43 -14.66
CA GLY A 418 -38.77 -23.69 -15.07
C GLY A 418 -37.56 -23.55 -15.99
N GLN A 419 -36.81 -22.44 -15.89
CA GLN A 419 -35.60 -22.17 -16.66
C GLN A 419 -35.82 -22.40 -18.17
N ARG A 420 -36.83 -21.72 -18.73
CA ARG A 420 -37.26 -21.94 -20.12
C ARG A 420 -36.08 -21.86 -21.08
N LYS A 421 -36.04 -22.80 -22.01
CA LYS A 421 -34.95 -22.94 -22.99
C LYS A 421 -34.79 -21.64 -23.79
N GLY A 422 -33.66 -20.94 -23.60
CA GLY A 422 -33.33 -19.69 -24.28
C GLY A 422 -33.43 -18.42 -23.42
N GLU A 423 -34.06 -18.48 -22.23
CA GLU A 423 -34.06 -17.37 -21.27
C GLU A 423 -32.76 -17.36 -20.45
N LYS A 424 -32.09 -16.20 -20.43
CA LYS A 424 -30.88 -16.01 -19.63
C LYS A 424 -31.24 -15.82 -18.16
N CYS A 425 -30.52 -16.49 -17.26
CA CYS A 425 -30.60 -16.24 -15.82
C CYS A 425 -30.46 -14.73 -15.55
N PRO A 426 -31.34 -14.12 -14.75
CA PRO A 426 -31.17 -12.75 -14.29
C PRO A 426 -29.79 -12.58 -13.64
N LYS A 427 -29.10 -11.47 -13.96
CA LYS A 427 -27.78 -11.15 -13.40
C LYS A 427 -27.81 -9.73 -12.84
N LEU A 428 -27.15 -9.55 -11.71
CA LEU A 428 -26.83 -8.25 -11.12
C LEU A 428 -25.32 -8.24 -10.90
N LYS A 429 -24.59 -7.54 -11.77
CA LYS A 429 -23.14 -7.64 -11.86
C LYS A 429 -22.47 -7.33 -10.51
N ALA A 430 -21.46 -8.13 -10.16
CA ALA A 430 -20.75 -8.15 -8.88
C ALA A 430 -21.57 -8.53 -7.64
N TYR A 431 -22.89 -8.76 -7.75
CA TYR A 431 -23.73 -9.31 -6.67
C TYR A 431 -24.16 -10.76 -6.93
N SER A 432 -24.72 -11.02 -8.12
CA SER A 432 -25.35 -12.31 -8.42
C SER A 432 -24.37 -13.49 -8.39
N GLY A 433 -23.10 -13.27 -8.77
CA GLY A 433 -22.07 -14.33 -8.75
C GLY A 433 -21.63 -14.74 -7.34
N MET A 434 -21.84 -13.87 -6.34
CA MET A 434 -21.59 -14.18 -4.92
C MET A 434 -22.85 -14.67 -4.21
N TYR A 435 -24.02 -14.15 -4.61
CA TYR A 435 -25.31 -14.47 -3.97
C TYR A 435 -25.90 -15.81 -4.42
N ILE A 436 -25.88 -16.10 -5.73
CA ILE A 436 -26.46 -17.33 -6.25
C ILE A 436 -25.52 -18.48 -5.92
N THR A 437 -26.05 -19.51 -5.26
CA THR A 437 -25.30 -20.72 -4.92
C THR A 437 -25.89 -21.94 -5.64
N GLU A 438 -25.00 -22.79 -6.14
CA GLU A 438 -25.31 -24.11 -6.67
C GLU A 438 -24.57 -25.14 -5.82
N ASN A 439 -25.29 -26.12 -5.26
CA ASN A 439 -24.74 -27.11 -4.32
C ASN A 439 -23.96 -26.49 -3.13
N GLY A 440 -24.42 -25.34 -2.63
CA GLY A 440 -23.80 -24.63 -1.51
C GLY A 440 -22.56 -23.81 -1.88
N LYS A 441 -22.24 -23.65 -3.18
CA LYS A 441 -21.07 -22.91 -3.66
C LYS A 441 -21.50 -21.80 -4.63
N SER A 442 -20.93 -20.60 -4.46
CA SER A 442 -21.18 -19.47 -5.38
C SER A 442 -20.31 -19.56 -6.64
N GLU A 443 -20.72 -18.89 -7.73
CA GLU A 443 -19.92 -18.78 -8.96
C GLU A 443 -18.55 -18.14 -8.66
N PHE A 444 -18.55 -17.12 -7.79
CA PHE A 444 -17.34 -16.45 -7.34
C PHE A 444 -16.37 -17.40 -6.61
N GLN A 445 -16.87 -18.21 -5.67
CA GLN A 445 -16.04 -19.22 -5.00
C GLN A 445 -15.50 -20.25 -5.99
N ALA A 446 -16.33 -20.73 -6.92
CA ALA A 446 -15.91 -21.68 -7.93
C ALA A 446 -14.82 -21.11 -8.87
N ASP A 447 -14.89 -19.82 -9.21
CA ASP A 447 -13.90 -19.18 -10.05
C ASP A 447 -12.51 -19.12 -9.36
N ILE A 448 -12.46 -18.83 -8.06
CA ILE A 448 -11.23 -18.84 -7.24
C ILE A 448 -10.62 -20.25 -7.20
N GLU A 449 -11.44 -21.29 -6.98
CA GLU A 449 -10.99 -22.68 -6.92
C GLU A 449 -10.42 -23.22 -8.24
N ARG A 450 -10.74 -22.57 -9.37
CA ARG A 450 -10.10 -22.89 -10.65
C ARG A 450 -8.73 -22.24 -10.81
N ILE A 451 -8.42 -21.23 -10.00
CA ILE A 451 -7.14 -20.49 -10.04
C ILE A 451 -6.16 -21.08 -9.03
N VAL A 452 -6.60 -21.28 -7.79
CA VAL A 452 -5.77 -21.79 -6.68
C VAL A 452 -6.43 -22.98 -6.00
N ASP A 453 -5.61 -23.92 -5.52
CA ASP A 453 -6.09 -25.11 -4.81
C ASP A 453 -6.48 -24.74 -3.37
N LEU A 454 -7.78 -24.81 -3.07
CA LEU A 454 -8.34 -24.48 -1.76
C LEU A 454 -8.49 -25.69 -0.82
N SER A 455 -7.87 -26.83 -1.14
CA SER A 455 -7.92 -28.02 -0.26
C SER A 455 -7.27 -27.79 1.11
N GLU A 456 -6.24 -26.94 1.18
CA GLU A 456 -5.57 -26.58 2.44
C GLU A 456 -6.19 -25.34 3.12
N ILE A 457 -6.84 -24.46 2.36
CA ILE A 457 -7.47 -23.23 2.83
C ILE A 457 -8.92 -23.19 2.33
N THR A 458 -9.83 -23.76 3.11
CA THR A 458 -11.24 -23.80 2.70
C THR A 458 -11.84 -22.39 2.68
N LEU A 459 -12.70 -22.10 1.70
CA LEU A 459 -13.32 -20.79 1.50
C LEU A 459 -14.84 -20.89 1.58
N GLY A 460 -15.45 -19.98 2.35
CA GLY A 460 -16.88 -19.69 2.37
C GLY A 460 -17.13 -18.26 1.89
N VAL A 461 -18.16 -18.07 1.07
CA VAL A 461 -18.53 -16.76 0.52
C VAL A 461 -19.99 -16.48 0.79
N ASP A 462 -20.25 -15.37 1.46
CA ASP A 462 -21.59 -14.87 1.76
C ASP A 462 -21.75 -13.40 1.36
N THR A 463 -23.01 -12.94 1.34
CA THR A 463 -23.34 -11.53 1.14
C THR A 463 -24.20 -11.00 2.29
N ARG A 464 -23.99 -9.75 2.67
CA ARG A 464 -24.79 -9.07 3.71
C ARG A 464 -25.11 -7.66 3.27
N ILE A 465 -26.34 -7.23 3.56
CA ILE A 465 -26.77 -5.85 3.35
C ILE A 465 -26.59 -5.11 4.66
N THR A 466 -25.95 -3.95 4.63
CA THR A 466 -25.73 -3.12 5.83
C THR A 466 -25.71 -1.64 5.47
N LYS A 467 -25.84 -0.79 6.48
CA LYS A 467 -25.57 0.65 6.31
C LYS A 467 -24.10 0.84 5.98
N ASN A 468 -23.83 1.70 5.03
CA ASN A 468 -22.46 2.06 4.69
C ASN A 468 -21.85 2.88 5.85
N PRO A 469 -20.83 2.34 6.55
CA PRO A 469 -20.24 2.98 7.72
C PRO A 469 -19.42 4.23 7.35
N HIS A 470 -19.05 4.39 6.08
CA HIS A 470 -18.25 5.51 5.58
C HIS A 470 -19.10 6.66 5.01
N VAL A 471 -20.43 6.61 5.15
CA VAL A 471 -21.34 7.71 4.77
C VAL A 471 -21.09 8.91 5.68
N GLY A 472 -20.27 9.85 5.21
CA GLY A 472 -19.84 11.04 5.95
C GLY A 472 -18.33 11.28 5.95
N ASN A 473 -17.52 10.27 5.59
CA ASN A 473 -16.05 10.36 5.56
C ASN A 473 -15.47 10.83 4.22
N ARG A 474 -16.30 11.23 3.25
CA ARG A 474 -15.81 11.87 2.01
C ARG A 474 -15.46 13.32 2.33
N GLY A 475 -14.16 13.58 2.31
CA GLY A 475 -13.55 14.85 2.69
C GLY A 475 -13.93 16.02 1.79
N SER A 476 -13.57 17.19 2.28
CA SER A 476 -13.66 18.53 1.70
C SER A 476 -13.22 18.61 0.22
N LEU A 477 -13.55 19.73 -0.45
CA LEU A 477 -13.08 20.10 -1.81
C LEU A 477 -11.56 19.93 -2.04
N SER A 478 -10.76 19.88 -0.96
CA SER A 478 -9.33 19.55 -0.93
C SER A 478 -9.02 18.06 -0.83
N ASP A 479 -9.78 17.20 -1.52
CA ASP A 479 -9.39 15.78 -1.65
C ASP A 479 -7.98 15.70 -2.25
N SER A 480 -7.13 14.89 -1.62
CA SER A 480 -5.67 14.94 -1.62
C SER A 480 -5.02 14.81 -3.01
N SER A 481 -4.99 15.92 -3.75
CA SER A 481 -4.04 16.13 -4.86
C SER A 481 -2.69 16.63 -4.36
N PHE A 482 -2.21 16.17 -3.20
CA PHE A 482 -0.84 16.44 -2.76
C PHE A 482 0.10 15.54 -3.57
N ILE A 483 0.27 15.89 -4.84
CA ILE A 483 1.06 15.20 -5.87
C ILE A 483 2.51 14.96 -5.42
N ASN A 484 2.96 15.56 -4.30
CA ASN A 484 4.20 15.20 -3.64
C ASN A 484 4.15 15.30 -2.10
N LEU A 485 3.30 14.52 -1.42
CA LEU A 485 3.27 14.42 0.06
C LEU A 485 4.69 14.30 0.67
N TYR A 486 5.56 13.52 0.03
CA TYR A 486 6.96 13.38 0.42
C TYR A 486 7.75 14.69 0.34
N ASN A 487 7.68 15.42 -0.78
CA ASN A 487 8.36 16.71 -0.90
C ASN A 487 7.84 17.69 0.16
N PHE A 488 6.54 17.62 0.46
CA PHE A 488 5.95 18.47 1.48
C PHE A 488 6.45 18.12 2.89
N ALA A 489 6.60 16.83 3.19
CA ALA A 489 7.21 16.37 4.44
C ALA A 489 8.69 16.81 4.57
N VAL A 490 9.47 16.74 3.47
CA VAL A 490 10.86 17.22 3.41
C VAL A 490 10.94 18.70 3.76
N VAL A 491 10.06 19.49 3.15
CA VAL A 491 9.93 20.93 3.36
C VAL A 491 9.52 21.27 4.79
N LEU A 492 8.55 20.54 5.34
CA LEU A 492 8.15 20.69 6.72
C LEU A 492 9.34 20.42 7.63
N ASN A 493 10.10 19.34 7.44
CA ASN A 493 11.28 19.07 8.26
C ASN A 493 12.32 20.20 8.16
N ALA A 494 12.53 20.76 6.98
CA ALA A 494 13.47 21.86 6.76
C ALA A 494 13.18 23.13 7.57
N ARG A 495 11.97 23.30 8.13
CA ARG A 495 11.60 24.45 8.96
C ARG A 495 12.50 24.64 10.18
N TRP A 496 13.07 23.56 10.71
CA TRP A 496 14.01 23.62 11.83
C TRP A 496 15.32 24.33 11.44
N GLU A 497 15.55 24.54 10.14
CA GLU A 497 16.64 25.31 9.54
C GLU A 497 16.12 26.63 8.89
N SER A 498 14.91 27.08 9.23
CA SER A 498 14.23 28.24 8.59
C SER A 498 14.90 29.60 8.77
N ALA A 499 15.99 29.70 9.55
CA ALA A 499 16.70 30.94 9.76
C ALA A 499 17.17 31.60 8.45
N ASP A 500 17.60 30.79 7.47
CA ASP A 500 18.02 31.27 6.16
C ASP A 500 16.83 31.76 5.33
N TRP A 501 15.70 31.03 5.35
CA TRP A 501 14.47 31.45 4.70
C TRP A 501 13.93 32.77 5.31
N LYS A 502 13.85 32.87 6.65
CA LYS A 502 13.39 34.09 7.34
C LYS A 502 14.25 35.31 6.95
N LYS A 503 15.59 35.15 6.83
CA LYS A 503 16.50 36.20 6.34
C LYS A 503 16.24 36.59 4.89
N MET A 504 16.06 35.61 4.00
CA MET A 504 15.83 35.85 2.57
C MET A 504 14.47 36.51 2.32
N LYS A 505 13.44 36.10 3.08
CA LYS A 505 12.10 36.74 3.09
C LYS A 505 12.19 38.19 3.54
N ALA A 506 12.89 38.47 4.65
CA ALA A 506 13.11 39.84 5.12
C ALA A 506 13.88 40.71 4.11
N ALA A 507 14.73 40.09 3.28
CA ALA A 507 15.48 40.76 2.21
C ALA A 507 14.72 40.87 0.87
N GLY A 508 13.47 40.39 0.78
CA GLY A 508 12.69 40.38 -0.46
C GLY A 508 13.23 39.44 -1.56
N LYS A 509 14.07 38.47 -1.20
CA LYS A 509 14.73 37.52 -2.12
C LYS A 509 14.15 36.11 -2.04
N GLU A 510 12.88 36.00 -1.67
CA GLU A 510 12.21 34.73 -1.44
C GLU A 510 12.29 33.81 -2.69
N GLU A 511 11.95 34.32 -3.88
CA GLU A 511 11.99 33.53 -5.13
C GLU A 511 13.37 32.95 -5.47
N GLN A 512 14.47 33.64 -5.10
CA GLN A 512 15.82 33.11 -5.33
C GLN A 512 16.14 31.94 -4.40
N PHE A 513 15.62 31.98 -3.18
CA PHE A 513 15.75 30.90 -2.21
C PHE A 513 14.90 29.69 -2.61
N LEU A 514 13.65 29.93 -3.03
CA LEU A 514 12.71 28.89 -3.45
C LEU A 514 13.20 28.09 -4.69
N ASN A 515 14.00 28.70 -5.56
CA ASN A 515 14.53 28.08 -6.78
C ASN A 515 15.98 27.56 -6.66
N ASN A 516 16.55 27.49 -5.46
CA ASN A 516 17.93 27.00 -5.27
C ASN A 516 17.95 25.48 -5.07
N ASP A 517 18.51 24.74 -6.04
CA ASP A 517 18.60 23.28 -6.00
C ASP A 517 19.51 22.75 -4.88
N GLU A 518 20.59 23.47 -4.52
CA GLU A 518 21.46 23.07 -3.40
C GLU A 518 20.71 23.09 -2.06
N VAL A 519 19.78 24.05 -1.90
CA VAL A 519 18.92 24.13 -0.71
C VAL A 519 17.96 22.95 -0.67
N LYS A 520 17.35 22.60 -1.82
CA LYS A 520 16.45 21.44 -1.93
C LYS A 520 17.19 20.14 -1.61
N ASP A 521 18.37 19.93 -2.18
CA ASP A 521 19.18 18.73 -1.95
C ASP A 521 19.55 18.59 -0.47
N ARG A 522 19.99 19.68 0.18
CA ARG A 522 20.27 19.69 1.62
C ARG A 522 19.05 19.29 2.46
N TYR A 523 17.86 19.77 2.11
CA TYR A 523 16.63 19.43 2.82
C TYR A 523 16.25 17.97 2.65
N VAL A 524 16.36 17.44 1.43
CA VAL A 524 16.15 16.02 1.14
C VAL A 524 17.12 15.16 1.95
N GLU A 525 18.40 15.51 1.96
CA GLU A 525 19.43 14.76 2.71
C GLU A 525 19.25 14.85 4.23
N SER A 526 18.75 15.98 4.75
CA SER A 526 18.38 16.12 6.16
C SER A 526 17.19 15.22 6.52
N PHE A 527 16.17 15.20 5.68
CA PHE A 527 14.99 14.35 5.87
C PHE A 527 15.32 12.85 5.81
N LYS A 528 16.18 12.42 4.87
CA LYS A 528 16.61 11.03 4.73
C LYS A 528 17.28 10.46 5.98
N LYS A 529 17.95 11.31 6.77
CA LYS A 529 18.66 10.93 8.00
C LYS A 529 17.76 10.72 9.21
N LEU A 530 16.48 11.07 9.13
CA LEU A 530 15.51 10.80 10.17
C LEU A 530 15.17 9.31 10.23
N SER A 531 14.82 8.82 11.42
CA SER A 531 14.15 7.51 11.56
C SER A 531 12.77 7.52 10.91
N LEU A 532 12.21 6.32 10.69
CA LEU A 532 10.90 6.14 10.06
C LEU A 532 9.78 6.88 10.84
N GLU A 533 9.82 6.85 12.17
CA GLU A 533 8.87 7.56 13.04
C GLU A 533 8.77 9.05 12.69
N TYR A 534 9.91 9.74 12.60
CA TYR A 534 9.91 11.19 12.35
C TYR A 534 9.66 11.52 10.88
N LYS A 535 10.03 10.65 9.95
CA LYS A 535 9.60 10.79 8.54
C LYS A 535 8.08 10.74 8.44
N LEU A 536 7.45 9.75 9.08
CA LEU A 536 5.99 9.62 9.12
C LEU A 536 5.32 10.77 9.86
N SER A 537 5.89 11.25 10.97
CA SER A 537 5.31 12.41 11.68
C SER A 537 5.27 13.66 10.80
N ASN A 538 6.29 13.92 9.98
CA ASN A 538 6.27 15.02 9.00
C ASN A 538 5.28 14.75 7.84
N ILE A 539 5.16 13.50 7.38
CA ILE A 539 4.16 13.10 6.36
C ILE A 539 2.73 13.30 6.88
N ASN A 540 2.46 12.94 8.13
CA ASN A 540 1.15 13.10 8.74
C ASN A 540 0.83 14.57 9.02
N GLN A 541 1.82 15.37 9.38
CA GLN A 541 1.68 16.82 9.47
C GLN A 541 1.28 17.42 8.11
N ALA A 542 1.90 16.95 7.03
CA ALA A 542 1.55 17.31 5.66
C ALA A 542 0.09 16.94 5.31
N LYS A 543 -0.36 15.73 5.64
CA LYS A 543 -1.74 15.28 5.41
C LYS A 543 -2.78 16.05 6.21
N ALA A 544 -2.48 16.35 7.47
CA ALA A 544 -3.40 17.02 8.39
C ALA A 544 -3.73 18.46 7.94
N PHE A 545 -2.90 19.06 7.08
CA PHE A 545 -3.11 20.41 6.57
C PHE A 545 -4.46 20.60 5.87
N ALA A 546 -4.94 19.59 5.13
CA ALA A 546 -6.27 19.64 4.49
C ALA A 546 -7.39 19.78 5.53
N LYS A 547 -7.30 19.02 6.64
CA LYS A 547 -8.24 19.11 7.77
C LYS A 547 -8.18 20.49 8.41
N TYR A 548 -6.97 21.02 8.65
CA TYR A 548 -6.78 22.33 9.27
C TYR A 548 -7.41 23.45 8.45
N LEU A 549 -7.22 23.44 7.13
CA LEU A 549 -7.82 24.41 6.23
C LEU A 549 -9.35 24.31 6.24
N SER A 550 -9.90 23.10 6.16
CA SER A 550 -11.35 22.89 6.22
C SER A 550 -11.95 23.47 7.50
N GLU A 551 -11.27 23.32 8.64
CA GLU A 551 -11.70 23.83 9.94
C GLU A 551 -11.74 25.36 10.01
N ILE A 552 -10.94 26.06 9.20
CA ILE A 552 -10.95 27.53 9.13
C ILE A 552 -11.70 28.05 7.88
N GLY A 553 -12.50 27.20 7.23
CA GLY A 553 -13.28 27.59 6.06
C GLY A 553 -12.42 27.85 4.81
N CYS A 554 -11.29 27.17 4.71
CA CYS A 554 -10.32 27.32 3.62
C CYS A 554 -10.11 25.99 2.88
N PHE A 555 -9.61 26.07 1.65
CA PHE A 555 -9.28 24.90 0.84
C PHE A 555 -8.11 25.24 -0.09
N TYR A 556 -7.39 24.24 -0.60
CA TYR A 556 -6.36 24.42 -1.63
C TYR A 556 -6.74 23.77 -2.95
N THR A 557 -6.20 24.31 -4.04
CA THR A 557 -6.31 23.72 -5.39
C THR A 557 -5.17 24.20 -6.29
N ASN A 558 -4.84 23.41 -7.32
CA ASN A 558 -3.90 23.78 -8.38
C ASN A 558 -4.59 24.51 -9.55
N LYS A 559 -5.91 24.75 -9.45
CA LYS A 559 -6.70 25.48 -10.44
C LYS A 559 -6.93 26.92 -9.98
N ASP A 560 -7.01 27.81 -10.96
CA ASP A 560 -7.51 29.15 -10.73
C ASP A 560 -9.03 29.06 -10.50
N VAL A 561 -9.48 29.54 -9.34
CA VAL A 561 -10.88 29.52 -8.92
C VAL A 561 -11.31 30.92 -8.48
N ASP A 562 -12.62 31.18 -8.55
CA ASP A 562 -13.23 32.48 -8.20
C ASP A 562 -13.47 32.59 -6.69
N TYR A 563 -12.40 32.46 -5.91
CA TYR A 563 -12.38 32.62 -4.46
C TYR A 563 -11.20 33.50 -4.04
N ASP A 564 -11.26 34.08 -2.84
CA ASP A 564 -10.18 34.94 -2.34
C ASP A 564 -8.95 34.11 -1.96
N ARG A 565 -7.81 34.44 -2.59
CA ARG A 565 -6.52 33.81 -2.30
C ARG A 565 -6.01 34.24 -0.93
N ILE A 566 -5.61 33.28 -0.11
CA ILE A 566 -4.99 33.53 1.20
C ILE A 566 -3.49 33.77 1.05
N GLU A 567 -3.01 34.87 1.62
CA GLU A 567 -1.58 35.21 1.71
C GLU A 567 -1.02 35.10 3.13
N ASN A 568 -1.90 35.14 4.13
CA ASN A 568 -1.56 35.01 5.55
C ASN A 568 -2.79 34.50 6.34
N PHE A 569 -2.54 33.81 7.45
CA PHE A 569 -3.56 33.46 8.42
C PHE A 569 -3.69 34.57 9.47
N ASN A 570 -4.90 34.75 10.00
CA ASN A 570 -5.10 35.64 11.15
C ASN A 570 -4.82 34.91 12.47
N ARG A 571 -4.81 35.66 13.59
CA ARG A 571 -4.46 35.11 14.90
C ARG A 571 -5.42 34.01 15.38
N ASP A 572 -6.72 34.17 15.13
CA ASP A 572 -7.73 33.21 15.58
C ASP A 572 -7.65 31.90 14.78
N GLU A 573 -7.36 32.01 13.48
CA GLU A 573 -7.07 30.87 12.61
C GLU A 573 -5.83 30.11 13.06
N LEU A 574 -4.72 30.83 13.31
CA LEU A 574 -3.49 30.22 13.81
C LEU A 574 -3.70 29.55 15.17
N LEU A 575 -4.50 30.13 16.06
CA LEU A 575 -4.83 29.51 17.35
C LEU A 575 -5.62 28.21 17.15
N LYS A 576 -6.62 28.21 16.26
CA LYS A 576 -7.40 27.01 15.95
C LYS A 576 -6.53 25.91 15.35
N ILE A 577 -5.66 26.27 14.40
CA ILE A 577 -4.73 25.33 13.77
C ILE A 577 -3.72 24.79 14.80
N GLY A 578 -3.14 25.65 15.63
CA GLY A 578 -2.14 25.26 16.62
C GLY A 578 -2.66 24.21 17.62
N VAL A 579 -3.91 24.35 18.08
CA VAL A 579 -4.52 23.35 18.97
C VAL A 579 -4.74 22.01 18.27
N LEU A 580 -5.19 22.02 17.00
CA LEU A 580 -5.38 20.80 16.20
C LEU A 580 -4.04 20.11 15.91
N GLU A 581 -3.00 20.88 15.61
CA GLU A 581 -1.65 20.37 15.39
C GLU A 581 -1.05 19.76 16.67
N HIS A 582 -1.25 20.41 17.82
CA HIS A 582 -0.82 19.87 19.10
C HIS A 582 -1.54 18.57 19.46
N GLN A 583 -2.86 18.50 19.22
CA GLN A 583 -3.63 17.26 19.40
C GLN A 583 -3.06 16.13 18.54
N ARG A 584 -2.81 16.39 17.25
CA ARG A 584 -2.21 15.40 16.33
C ARG A 584 -0.85 14.95 16.84
N TRP A 585 0.02 15.89 17.21
CA TRP A 585 1.35 15.60 17.74
C TRP A 585 1.28 14.72 18.99
N LEU A 586 0.42 15.07 19.96
CA LEU A 586 0.20 14.28 21.17
C LEU A 586 -0.26 12.87 20.84
N GLN A 587 -1.30 12.73 20.01
CA GLN A 587 -1.85 11.42 19.64
C GLN A 587 -0.79 10.53 18.99
N GLU A 588 -0.02 11.05 18.03
CA GLU A 588 1.07 10.31 17.39
C GLU A 588 2.13 9.88 18.41
N HIS A 589 2.51 10.75 19.34
CA HIS A 589 3.51 10.40 20.35
C HIS A 589 3.00 9.31 21.30
N TYR A 590 1.74 9.36 21.73
CA TYR A 590 1.16 8.27 22.53
C TYR A 590 1.08 6.95 21.76
N ASP A 591 0.70 6.99 20.48
CA ASP A 591 0.68 5.81 19.61
C ASP A 591 2.08 5.20 19.41
N MET A 592 3.14 6.01 19.60
CA MET A 592 4.54 5.61 19.57
C MET A 592 5.15 5.38 20.97
N GLY A 593 4.33 5.26 22.02
CA GLY A 593 4.74 4.89 23.37
C GLY A 593 5.42 5.99 24.19
N TRP A 594 5.29 7.25 23.79
CA TRP A 594 5.80 8.39 24.56
C TRP A 594 4.94 8.67 25.79
N THR A 595 5.58 9.19 26.84
CA THR A 595 4.92 9.58 28.10
C THR A 595 5.40 10.94 28.57
N TYR A 596 4.68 11.53 29.53
CA TYR A 596 5.15 12.74 30.19
C TYR A 596 6.38 12.46 31.05
N GLY A 597 7.36 13.35 30.97
CA GLY A 597 8.53 13.35 31.83
C GLY A 597 9.52 14.44 31.46
N THR A 598 10.49 14.69 32.35
CA THR A 598 11.53 15.71 32.17
C THR A 598 12.93 15.09 32.20
N PRO A 599 13.26 14.14 31.29
CA PRO A 599 14.60 13.59 31.21
C PRO A 599 15.59 14.66 30.70
N GLU A 600 16.88 14.40 30.87
CA GLU A 600 17.91 15.13 30.12
C GLU A 600 17.61 15.02 28.61
N LYS A 601 17.85 16.11 27.87
CA LYS A 601 17.45 16.23 26.46
C LYS A 601 18.02 15.11 25.59
N GLU A 602 19.22 14.66 25.90
CA GLU A 602 19.96 13.60 25.21
C GLU A 602 19.37 12.21 25.47
N LYS A 603 18.66 12.03 26.59
CA LYS A 603 18.08 10.74 27.00
C LYS A 603 16.62 10.59 26.59
N ARG A 604 15.95 11.67 26.18
CA ARG A 604 14.49 11.70 25.95
C ARG A 604 14.01 10.66 24.94
N GLU A 605 14.77 10.45 23.86
CA GLU A 605 14.46 9.51 22.78
C GLU A 605 14.56 8.06 23.28
N LEU A 606 15.58 7.78 24.10
CA LEU A 606 15.83 6.48 24.70
C LEU A 606 14.73 6.09 25.69
N VAL A 607 14.30 7.01 26.55
CA VAL A 607 13.29 6.72 27.59
C VAL A 607 11.85 6.98 27.14
N ARG A 608 11.69 7.59 25.96
CA ARG A 608 10.42 8.03 25.36
C ARG A 608 9.59 8.89 26.31
N GLN A 609 10.22 9.96 26.80
CA GLN A 609 9.59 10.94 27.69
C GLN A 609 9.77 12.36 27.17
N HIS A 610 8.70 13.15 27.18
CA HIS A 610 8.73 14.55 26.75
C HIS A 610 7.93 15.46 27.69
N LYS A 611 8.47 16.65 27.98
CA LYS A 611 7.88 17.63 28.92
C LYS A 611 6.55 18.24 28.42
N ASP A 612 6.32 18.15 27.12
CA ASP A 612 5.15 18.76 26.47
C ASP A 612 3.99 17.77 26.27
N MET A 613 4.18 16.49 26.66
CA MET A 613 3.07 15.53 26.80
C MET A 613 2.13 15.95 27.93
N ILE A 614 0.92 15.37 27.99
CA ILE A 614 -0.05 15.66 29.06
C ILE A 614 0.42 15.00 30.36
N PRO A 615 0.62 15.75 31.47
CA PRO A 615 0.93 15.19 32.77
C PRO A 615 -0.18 14.24 33.25
N GLU A 616 0.20 13.11 33.86
CA GLU A 616 -0.74 12.13 34.45
C GLU A 616 -1.78 11.55 33.47
N PHE A 617 -1.53 11.62 32.15
CA PHE A 617 -2.41 11.02 31.16
C PHE A 617 -2.41 9.49 31.26
N THR A 618 -3.58 8.91 31.47
CA THR A 618 -3.79 7.45 31.60
C THR A 618 -4.56 6.83 30.43
N GLY A 619 -4.85 7.62 29.39
CA GLY A 619 -5.60 7.17 28.21
C GLY A 619 -4.70 6.80 27.03
N PHE A 620 -5.34 6.46 25.90
CA PHE A 620 -4.68 6.26 24.60
C PHE A 620 -5.24 7.18 23.49
N GLU A 621 -6.34 7.88 23.77
CA GLU A 621 -6.99 8.80 22.82
C GLU A 621 -7.01 10.19 23.43
N VAL A 622 -6.41 11.14 22.72
CA VAL A 622 -6.28 12.53 23.15
C VAL A 622 -7.52 13.29 22.70
N SER A 623 -8.36 13.67 23.66
CA SER A 623 -9.54 14.50 23.37
C SER A 623 -9.13 15.93 23.00
N ASP A 624 -10.01 16.64 22.29
CA ASP A 624 -9.81 18.06 21.95
C ASP A 624 -9.66 18.92 23.23
N GLU A 625 -10.34 18.53 24.32
CA GLU A 625 -10.32 19.21 25.61
C GLU A 625 -8.97 19.03 26.31
N ASP A 626 -8.44 17.80 26.32
CA ASP A 626 -7.13 17.49 26.89
C ASP A 626 -6.00 18.20 26.12
N ALA A 627 -6.07 18.17 24.78
CA ALA A 627 -5.13 18.85 23.92
C ALA A 627 -5.15 20.37 24.16
N LEU A 628 -6.33 20.98 24.23
CA LEU A 628 -6.48 22.42 24.51
C LEU A 628 -5.95 22.79 25.91
N ALA A 629 -6.25 21.99 26.93
CA ALA A 629 -5.77 22.22 28.29
C ALA A 629 -4.23 22.15 28.34
N ASN A 630 -3.64 21.16 27.69
CA ASN A 630 -2.19 21.03 27.61
C ASN A 630 -1.54 22.12 26.75
N TYR A 631 -2.16 22.53 25.63
CA TYR A 631 -1.66 23.61 24.79
C TYR A 631 -1.55 24.94 25.56
N LYS A 632 -2.54 25.25 26.40
CA LYS A 632 -2.54 26.44 27.28
C LYS A 632 -1.46 26.41 28.37
N ARG A 633 -0.95 25.22 28.71
CA ARG A 633 0.15 25.04 29.68
C ARG A 633 1.51 25.37 29.06
N LEU A 634 1.65 25.21 27.75
CA LEU A 634 2.89 25.47 27.04
C LEU A 634 3.24 26.95 27.03
N ASP A 635 4.54 27.26 27.04
CA ASP A 635 5.00 28.62 26.83
C ASP A 635 4.80 29.05 25.36
N LYS A 636 5.01 30.34 25.10
CA LYS A 636 4.79 30.90 23.78
C LYS A 636 5.74 30.30 22.72
N GLU A 637 6.99 30.01 23.09
CA GLU A 637 7.98 29.46 22.16
C GLU A 637 7.59 28.03 21.72
N GLU A 638 7.04 27.23 22.62
CA GLU A 638 6.52 25.90 22.30
C GLU A 638 5.24 25.99 21.46
N GLN A 639 4.29 26.88 21.80
CA GLN A 639 3.07 27.09 21.00
C GLN A 639 3.38 27.56 19.57
N ASP A 640 4.42 28.38 19.41
CA ASP A 640 4.83 28.90 18.10
C ASP A 640 5.33 27.78 17.17
N LYS A 641 5.82 26.66 17.70
CA LYS A 641 6.24 25.50 16.89
C LYS A 641 5.08 24.83 16.16
N ASP A 642 3.85 24.98 16.63
CA ASP A 642 2.64 24.44 16.00
C ASP A 642 2.04 25.40 14.95
N THR A 643 2.33 26.70 15.06
CA THR A 643 1.76 27.73 14.18
C THR A 643 2.73 28.27 13.12
N GLU A 644 4.02 28.41 13.44
CA GLU A 644 5.05 28.84 12.48
C GLU A 644 5.12 27.97 11.21
N PRO A 645 4.96 26.62 11.27
CA PRO A 645 4.97 25.79 10.07
C PRO A 645 3.89 26.22 9.07
N MET A 646 2.73 26.68 9.54
CA MET A 646 1.58 27.03 8.69
C MET A 646 1.85 28.26 7.82
N GLU A 647 2.57 29.26 8.36
CA GLU A 647 3.00 30.43 7.60
C GLU A 647 4.14 30.11 6.64
N CYS A 648 5.05 29.22 7.06
CA CYS A 648 6.12 28.71 6.21
C CYS A 648 5.55 27.90 5.03
N MET A 649 4.49 27.12 5.28
CA MET A 649 3.78 26.33 4.27
C MET A 649 3.14 27.21 3.19
N LEU A 650 2.53 28.34 3.53
CA LEU A 650 1.97 29.28 2.53
C LEU A 650 3.01 29.73 1.49
N ALA A 651 4.25 29.95 1.92
CA ALA A 651 5.36 30.29 1.03
C ALA A 651 5.87 29.08 0.25
N MET A 652 6.05 27.94 0.93
CA MET A 652 6.66 26.75 0.34
C MET A 652 5.73 25.97 -0.60
N LEU A 653 4.39 26.12 -0.49
CA LEU A 653 3.44 25.62 -1.50
C LEU A 653 3.71 26.19 -2.90
N ARG A 654 4.33 27.38 -2.98
CA ARG A 654 4.76 27.98 -4.26
C ARG A 654 5.98 27.27 -4.87
N MET A 655 6.82 26.60 -4.07
CA MET A 655 8.06 25.94 -4.55
C MET A 655 7.79 24.68 -5.37
N PHE A 656 6.70 23.96 -5.08
CA PHE A 656 6.58 22.57 -5.52
C PHE A 656 5.40 22.26 -6.44
N ASP A 657 4.37 23.11 -6.61
CA ASP A 657 3.26 22.77 -7.54
C ASP A 657 2.27 23.89 -7.90
N GLY A 658 2.58 25.17 -7.65
CA GLY A 658 1.65 26.28 -8.00
C GLY A 658 0.30 26.22 -7.28
N LEU A 659 0.19 25.43 -6.20
CA LEU A 659 -0.99 25.31 -5.36
C LEU A 659 -1.30 26.66 -4.68
N ARG A 660 -2.59 27.01 -4.67
CA ARG A 660 -3.09 28.22 -4.03
C ARG A 660 -4.13 27.84 -3.00
N ILE A 661 -4.09 28.52 -1.86
CA ILE A 661 -5.10 28.40 -0.80
C ILE A 661 -6.13 29.50 -0.99
N TYR A 662 -7.40 29.13 -0.84
CA TYR A 662 -8.54 29.99 -1.02
C TYR A 662 -9.47 29.92 0.19
N ARG A 663 -10.16 31.02 0.46
CA ARG A 663 -11.22 31.12 1.48
C ARG A 663 -12.58 30.83 0.85
N MET A 664 -13.40 29.99 1.48
CA MET A 664 -14.76 29.66 1.04
C MET A 664 -15.77 30.79 1.26
#